data_AF-A0A653VBS4-F1
#
_entry.id   AF-A0A653VBS4-F1
#
_cell.length_a   1.000
_cell.length_b   1.000
_cell.length_c   1.000
_cell.angle_alpha   90.00
_cell.angle_beta   90.00
_cell.angle_gamma   90.00
#
_symmetry.space_group_name_H-M   'P 1'
#
loop_
_entity.id
_entity.type
_entity.pdbx_description
1 polymer ?
#
loop_
_entity_poly.entity_id
_entity_poly.type
_entity_poly.pdbx_seq_one_letter_code
_entity_poly.pdbx_strand_id
1 'polypeptide(L)'
;MVPPIPRAWFLRHCDTLLLDETRPDPVAHIWEDVPGVKRPPVSDAARRLDAVANSTGQTLQQASTEAEELTSRILELRDAYYERDESLASDEEYDAMLRRLEELERLFPELQSQDSPTQTVGGRAETTLFAPVTHLERMLSLDNVFSIEEFLAWAAKVERDAGGSVQYLCELKIDGLAINLRYERGRLVSAATRGDGVVGEDVTENVRYIRSIPERLTSSDPGVEFPEVVEVRGEIFFPVEAFRELNANQAAAGERVFANPRNAASGSLRQKAESKNPAQLALMRDRLGRLQMLVHGIGAWEQPPVARQSQVYELLHSWGLPTSSHYRVHDEATGAAEFIEYFGAHRDSVEHEIDGVVVKVDDLALHGELGATSRAPRWAIAYKYPPEQVNTKLLDIVVSVGRTGRATPFAVMEKVLVAGSEVRQATLHNQDVVKAKGVLIGDTVVLRKAGDVIPEVLGPVVELRDGSEREFVMPEHCPECGTPLAPAKEGDIDLRCPNARSCPAQVRGRVEHIGSRGALDVEALGEVAAAALTQPVEPAEPPLTTEAGLFSLTMADIFPVTVIVRDNETGLPKLNEDGSEKRVTPFRRRRAKRDGVHDPAAAEFDGDESSVPSKNAIELLANLDGAKTRPLARLLVALNIRHVGPVAARSLAEYFGSLDAIRAATRDELAEVDGVGGIIADALIAWFEVDWHREIVEEWTAAGVQWATPGHPGPGAAVAAGGVLSGVTVVATGSLEGFTREGALEAIVQAGGKAASSVSKKTDFVAAGPGAGSKLAKAEALGLRIIDAEQFALLVSEGPAALGEPEAPAADEAEGAESADEVPTD
;
A
#
# COMPACT_ATOMS: atom_id res chain seq x y z
N MET A 1 13.84 21.07 50.16
CA MET A 1 13.21 21.99 51.12
C MET A 1 13.95 23.32 51.04
N VAL A 2 13.20 24.43 50.98
CA VAL A 2 13.61 25.85 50.82
C VAL A 2 13.74 26.33 49.35
N PRO A 3 13.16 27.50 49.00
CA PRO A 3 12.44 27.75 47.74
C PRO A 3 12.97 29.04 47.00
N PRO A 4 12.17 29.90 46.31
CA PRO A 4 12.35 30.31 44.90
C PRO A 4 12.64 31.84 44.70
N ILE A 5 12.41 32.38 43.46
CA ILE A 5 12.10 33.80 43.06
C ILE A 5 13.27 34.55 42.34
N PRO A 6 13.08 35.44 41.31
CA PRO A 6 12.03 35.57 40.26
C PRO A 6 12.51 36.08 38.86
N ARG A 7 11.54 36.11 37.92
CA ARG A 7 11.45 36.98 36.71
C ARG A 7 11.58 38.48 37.04
N ALA A 8 12.11 39.23 36.07
CA ALA A 8 11.95 40.67 35.78
C ALA A 8 13.24 41.50 35.85
N TRP A 9 13.87 41.70 34.68
CA TRP A 9 14.70 42.88 34.39
C TRP A 9 14.11 43.56 33.16
N PHE A 10 12.96 44.19 33.36
CA PHE A 10 12.29 45.07 32.40
C PHE A 10 12.62 46.52 32.80
N LEU A 11 12.95 47.33 31.80
CA LEU A 11 12.96 48.81 31.78
C LEU A 11 14.16 49.55 32.40
N ARG A 12 15.13 49.83 31.53
CA ARG A 12 15.56 51.21 31.30
C ARG A 12 16.01 51.35 29.83
N HIS A 13 15.61 52.46 29.20
CA HIS A 13 15.74 52.85 27.78
C HIS A 13 14.52 52.53 26.91
N CYS A 14 13.40 53.19 27.23
CA CYS A 14 12.44 53.65 26.24
C CYS A 14 12.84 55.06 25.76
N ASP A 15 12.24 55.44 24.63
CA ASP A 15 12.11 56.78 24.01
C ASP A 15 13.15 57.06 22.91
N THR A 16 12.81 57.29 21.63
CA THR A 16 11.52 57.55 20.95
C THR A 16 11.74 57.43 19.43
N LEU A 17 10.82 56.80 18.67
CA LEU A 17 10.01 57.45 17.61
C LEU A 17 9.30 56.43 16.71
N LEU A 18 8.01 56.71 16.55
CA LEU A 18 6.95 55.97 15.88
C LEU A 18 6.99 56.14 14.34
N LEU A 19 6.48 55.10 13.68
CA LEU A 19 5.62 55.07 12.48
C LEU A 19 5.92 56.04 11.32
N ASP A 20 6.23 55.47 10.15
CA ASP A 20 5.57 55.88 8.90
C ASP A 20 5.40 54.68 7.97
N GLU A 21 4.19 54.57 7.43
CA GLU A 21 3.76 53.62 6.41
C GLU A 21 4.38 54.01 5.05
N THR A 22 4.27 53.15 4.05
CA THR A 22 4.69 53.34 2.63
C THR A 22 6.13 52.93 2.25
N ARG A 23 6.34 51.63 1.98
CA ARG A 23 7.20 51.20 0.86
C ARG A 23 6.67 49.95 0.15
N PRO A 24 6.54 49.98 -1.18
CA PRO A 24 6.05 48.86 -1.99
C PRO A 24 7.17 47.91 -2.46
N ASP A 25 6.69 46.73 -2.81
CA ASP A 25 7.24 45.59 -3.57
C ASP A 25 8.26 45.92 -4.68
N PRO A 26 9.40 45.19 -4.84
CA PRO A 26 10.34 45.43 -5.92
C PRO A 26 10.24 44.37 -7.03
N VAL A 27 9.15 44.36 -7.80
CA VAL A 27 9.16 43.79 -9.15
C VAL A 27 8.31 44.64 -10.10
N ALA A 28 8.95 45.63 -10.76
CA ALA A 28 8.74 45.94 -12.18
C ALA A 28 9.41 47.29 -12.56
N HIS A 29 9.96 47.30 -13.78
CA HIS A 29 10.49 48.44 -14.54
C HIS A 29 11.87 48.98 -14.15
N ILE A 30 12.88 48.67 -14.98
CA ILE A 30 13.58 49.62 -15.87
C ILE A 30 14.48 48.79 -16.80
N TRP A 31 14.10 48.71 -18.08
CA TRP A 31 15.05 48.54 -19.17
C TRP A 31 15.05 49.85 -19.94
N GLU A 32 15.97 50.76 -19.61
CA GLU A 32 16.37 51.86 -20.48
C GLU A 32 17.89 52.06 -20.40
N ASP A 33 18.52 51.85 -21.56
CA ASP A 33 19.73 52.47 -22.12
C ASP A 33 20.99 52.69 -21.25
N VAL A 34 21.91 51.71 -21.34
CA VAL A 34 23.35 51.95 -21.17
C VAL A 34 24.06 51.77 -22.52
N PRO A 35 24.66 52.82 -23.11
CA PRO A 35 25.43 52.70 -24.34
C PRO A 35 26.77 51.98 -24.05
N GLY A 36 27.02 50.83 -24.70
CA GLY A 36 28.37 50.25 -24.75
C GLY A 36 28.50 48.74 -24.53
N VAL A 37 27.42 47.99 -24.30
CA VAL A 37 27.50 46.53 -24.09
C VAL A 37 26.98 45.77 -25.33
N LYS A 38 27.86 45.07 -26.04
CA LYS A 38 27.50 44.16 -27.12
C LYS A 38 26.77 42.93 -26.56
N ARG A 39 25.59 42.60 -27.11
CA ARG A 39 24.89 41.33 -26.85
C ARG A 39 25.70 40.13 -27.39
N PRO A 40 25.88 39.02 -26.63
CA PRO A 40 26.43 37.80 -27.18
C PRO A 40 25.35 37.02 -27.97
N PRO A 41 25.74 36.13 -28.89
CA PRO A 41 24.80 35.39 -29.74
C PRO A 41 24.05 34.30 -28.96
N VAL A 42 22.88 33.96 -29.50
CA VAL A 42 21.91 33.01 -28.97
C VAL A 42 22.46 31.58 -29.11
N SER A 43 23.29 31.15 -28.16
CA SER A 43 23.68 29.74 -28.02
C SER A 43 23.75 29.24 -26.56
N ASP A 44 23.22 30.02 -25.60
CA ASP A 44 23.31 29.71 -24.17
C ASP A 44 21.98 29.24 -23.54
N ALA A 45 20.92 29.01 -24.33
CA ALA A 45 19.68 28.41 -23.83
C ALA A 45 19.85 26.92 -23.50
N ALA A 46 20.60 26.18 -24.32
CA ALA A 46 20.91 24.76 -24.07
C ALA A 46 21.81 24.58 -22.84
N ARG A 47 22.78 25.48 -22.62
CA ARG A 47 23.67 25.45 -21.45
C ARG A 47 23.01 25.87 -20.14
N ARG A 48 21.87 26.59 -20.19
CA ARG A 48 21.14 27.00 -18.97
C ARG A 48 20.19 25.92 -18.45
N LEU A 49 19.71 25.02 -19.31
CA LEU A 49 18.95 23.84 -18.87
C LEU A 49 19.87 22.82 -18.17
N ASP A 50 21.11 22.66 -18.66
CA ASP A 50 22.14 21.84 -17.98
C ASP A 50 22.60 22.45 -16.64
N ALA A 51 22.49 23.77 -16.47
CA ALA A 51 22.95 24.48 -15.27
C ALA A 51 21.94 24.45 -14.11
N VAL A 52 20.64 24.29 -14.37
CA VAL A 52 19.61 24.13 -13.31
C VAL A 52 19.58 22.69 -12.77
N ALA A 53 19.99 21.71 -13.58
CA ALA A 53 20.21 20.34 -13.12
C ALA A 53 21.43 20.19 -12.17
N ASN A 54 22.28 21.22 -12.05
CA ASN A 54 23.57 21.13 -11.36
C ASN A 54 23.56 21.67 -9.92
N SER A 55 22.41 22.04 -9.34
CA SER A 55 22.32 22.42 -7.92
C SER A 55 22.01 21.25 -6.97
N THR A 56 21.70 20.06 -7.49
CA THR A 56 21.44 18.83 -6.71
C THR A 56 22.34 17.66 -7.11
N GLY A 57 23.16 17.79 -8.16
CA GLY A 57 24.10 16.76 -8.61
C GLY A 57 23.45 15.46 -9.12
N GLN A 58 22.14 15.45 -9.31
CA GLN A 58 21.36 14.27 -9.68
C GLN A 58 20.91 14.37 -11.15
N THR A 59 21.28 13.39 -11.96
CA THR A 59 20.89 13.31 -13.38
C THR A 59 19.43 12.84 -13.53
N LEU A 60 18.75 13.18 -14.62
CA LEU A 60 17.37 12.71 -14.92
C LEU A 60 17.27 11.17 -14.83
N GLN A 61 18.31 10.46 -15.28
CA GLN A 61 18.35 8.99 -15.22
C GLN A 61 18.44 8.47 -13.78
N GLN A 62 19.17 9.15 -12.89
CA GLN A 62 19.21 8.80 -11.46
C GLN A 62 17.90 9.16 -10.75
N ALA A 63 17.28 10.30 -11.11
CA ALA A 63 15.98 10.71 -10.59
C ALA A 63 14.86 9.75 -11.03
N SER A 64 14.90 9.25 -12.26
CA SER A 64 13.98 8.23 -12.77
C SER A 64 14.08 6.92 -11.99
N THR A 65 15.29 6.42 -11.75
CA THR A 65 15.50 5.20 -10.96
C THR A 65 15.01 5.37 -9.52
N GLU A 66 15.31 6.50 -8.87
CA GLU A 66 14.83 6.77 -7.51
C GLU A 66 13.31 6.90 -7.47
N ALA A 67 12.69 7.56 -8.46
CA ALA A 67 11.24 7.70 -8.56
C ALA A 67 10.54 6.34 -8.76
N GLU A 68 11.12 5.44 -9.57
CA GLU A 68 10.61 4.07 -9.78
C GLU A 68 10.72 3.21 -8.50
N GLU A 69 11.84 3.31 -7.78
CA GLU A 69 12.07 2.61 -6.51
C GLU A 69 11.09 3.09 -5.42
N LEU A 70 10.93 4.41 -5.28
CA LEU A 70 9.97 5.02 -4.36
C LEU A 70 8.54 4.62 -4.72
N THR A 71 8.17 4.71 -6.00
CA THR A 71 6.84 4.31 -6.49
C THR A 71 6.54 2.86 -6.16
N SER A 72 7.45 1.95 -6.47
CA SER A 72 7.31 0.52 -6.19
C SER A 72 7.16 0.24 -4.69
N ARG A 73 7.97 0.92 -3.86
CA ARG A 73 7.92 0.76 -2.41
C ARG A 73 6.62 1.31 -1.84
N ILE A 74 6.16 2.49 -2.26
CA ILE A 74 4.91 3.10 -1.80
C ILE A 74 3.71 2.21 -2.16
N LEU A 75 3.67 1.63 -3.36
CA LEU A 75 2.62 0.68 -3.76
C LEU A 75 2.64 -0.60 -2.91
N GLU A 76 3.82 -1.17 -2.64
CA GLU A 76 3.95 -2.33 -1.74
C GLU A 76 3.42 -2.03 -0.33
N LEU A 77 3.72 -0.84 0.19
CA LEU A 77 3.25 -0.37 1.49
C LEU A 77 1.74 -0.15 1.52
N ARG A 78 1.16 0.37 0.43
CA ARG A 78 -0.30 0.51 0.28
C ARG A 78 -1.00 -0.83 0.23
N ASP A 79 -0.52 -1.75 -0.59
CA ASP A 79 -1.12 -3.10 -0.70
C ASP A 79 -1.04 -3.82 0.65
N ALA A 80 0.08 -3.69 1.37
CA ALA A 80 0.18 -4.21 2.73
C ALA A 80 -0.85 -3.58 3.67
N TYR A 81 -0.96 -2.26 3.66
CA TYR A 81 -1.82 -1.51 4.59
C TYR A 81 -3.31 -1.76 4.33
N TYR A 82 -3.74 -1.75 3.07
CA TYR A 82 -5.15 -1.79 2.69
C TYR A 82 -5.69 -3.19 2.39
N GLU A 83 -4.88 -4.12 1.87
CA GLU A 83 -5.33 -5.47 1.52
C GLU A 83 -4.99 -6.51 2.60
N ARG A 84 -3.88 -6.30 3.33
CA ARG A 84 -3.37 -7.27 4.31
C ARG A 84 -3.52 -6.83 5.78
N ASP A 85 -4.00 -5.61 6.04
CA ASP A 85 -3.98 -4.97 7.38
C ASP A 85 -2.56 -4.99 8.01
N GLU A 86 -1.52 -4.93 7.17
CA GLU A 86 -0.10 -4.97 7.56
C GLU A 86 0.55 -3.60 7.27
N SER A 87 1.08 -2.93 8.29
CA SER A 87 1.92 -1.75 8.05
C SER A 87 3.38 -2.20 7.93
N LEU A 88 4.01 -1.96 6.76
CA LEU A 88 5.38 -2.40 6.43
C LEU A 88 6.43 -1.27 6.48
N ALA A 89 5.96 -0.05 6.76
CA ALA A 89 6.76 1.15 7.01
C ALA A 89 5.94 2.07 7.92
N SER A 90 6.62 2.93 8.67
CA SER A 90 5.94 3.97 9.45
C SER A 90 5.23 4.98 8.53
N ASP A 91 4.20 5.65 9.04
CA ASP A 91 3.57 6.80 8.35
C ASP A 91 4.61 7.87 7.99
N GLU A 92 5.62 8.06 8.83
CA GLU A 92 6.67 9.06 8.66
C GLU A 92 7.62 8.69 7.52
N GLU A 93 8.01 7.42 7.41
CA GLU A 93 8.75 6.88 6.27
C GLU A 93 7.90 6.89 4.99
N TYR A 94 6.64 6.47 5.08
CA TYR A 94 5.70 6.49 3.96
C TYR A 94 5.52 7.91 3.43
N ASP A 95 5.25 8.87 4.32
CA ASP A 95 5.09 10.28 3.97
C ASP A 95 6.42 10.89 3.52
N ALA A 96 7.57 10.47 4.06
CA ALA A 96 8.89 10.90 3.58
C ALA A 96 9.17 10.39 2.16
N MET A 97 8.85 9.12 1.88
CA MET A 97 8.96 8.54 0.54
C MET A 97 8.01 9.21 -0.43
N LEU A 98 6.78 9.50 0.00
CA LEU A 98 5.79 10.22 -0.81
C LEU A 98 6.25 11.66 -1.10
N ARG A 99 6.72 12.39 -0.08
CA ARG A 99 7.28 13.74 -0.23
C ARG A 99 8.51 13.75 -1.13
N ARG A 100 9.37 12.73 -1.03
CA ARG A 100 10.56 12.61 -1.88
C ARG A 100 10.18 12.31 -3.33
N LEU A 101 9.19 11.45 -3.55
CA LEU A 101 8.65 11.17 -4.88
C LEU A 101 8.00 12.43 -5.48
N GLU A 102 7.21 13.17 -4.70
CA GLU A 102 6.64 14.46 -5.11
C GLU A 102 7.73 15.49 -5.43
N GLU A 103 8.82 15.53 -4.65
CA GLU A 103 9.95 16.41 -4.92
C GLU A 103 10.64 16.07 -6.24
N LEU A 104 10.88 14.78 -6.51
CA LEU A 104 11.48 14.31 -7.75
C LEU A 104 10.60 14.61 -8.97
N GLU A 105 9.30 14.35 -8.87
CA GLU A 105 8.32 14.67 -9.92
C GLU A 105 8.22 16.18 -10.17
N ARG A 106 8.38 17.01 -9.13
CA ARG A 106 8.41 18.48 -9.27
C ARG A 106 9.70 18.98 -9.92
N LEU A 107 10.85 18.40 -9.56
CA LEU A 107 12.15 18.77 -10.11
C LEU A 107 12.35 18.25 -11.55
N PHE A 108 11.74 17.11 -11.87
CA PHE A 108 11.77 16.48 -13.18
C PHE A 108 10.33 16.16 -13.64
N PRO A 109 9.60 17.15 -14.20
CA PRO A 109 8.20 16.98 -14.60
C PRO A 109 7.94 15.82 -15.58
N GLU A 110 8.96 15.38 -16.31
CA GLU A 110 8.94 14.22 -17.21
C GLU A 110 8.72 12.88 -16.49
N LEU A 111 8.98 12.80 -15.17
CA LEU A 111 8.79 11.60 -14.34
C LEU A 111 7.37 11.45 -13.81
N GLN A 112 6.54 12.49 -13.94
CA GLN A 112 5.20 12.52 -13.36
C GLN A 112 4.25 11.66 -14.21
N SER A 113 3.73 10.58 -13.63
CA SER A 113 2.80 9.62 -14.27
C SER A 113 1.40 9.69 -13.65
N GLN A 114 0.35 9.44 -14.44
CA GLN A 114 -1.04 9.36 -13.93
C GLN A 114 -1.23 8.22 -12.93
N ASP A 115 -0.42 7.16 -13.04
CA ASP A 115 -0.41 6.01 -12.13
C ASP A 115 0.49 6.21 -10.90
N SER A 116 1.11 7.38 -10.77
CA SER A 116 2.00 7.63 -9.64
C SER A 116 1.22 7.53 -8.32
N PRO A 117 1.83 6.99 -7.25
CA PRO A 117 1.26 7.02 -5.91
C PRO A 117 0.97 8.44 -5.40
N THR A 118 1.63 9.46 -5.95
CA THR A 118 1.35 10.89 -5.71
C THR A 118 0.04 11.35 -6.38
N GLN A 119 -0.48 10.56 -7.34
CA GLN A 119 -1.67 10.83 -8.14
C GLN A 119 -2.88 9.91 -7.81
N THR A 120 -2.76 8.97 -6.87
CA THR A 120 -3.81 7.97 -6.55
C THR A 120 -4.13 7.92 -5.03
N VAL A 121 -5.21 7.25 -4.60
CA VAL A 121 -5.64 7.11 -3.17
C VAL A 121 -6.02 5.67 -2.86
N GLY A 122 -5.71 5.19 -1.65
CA GLY A 122 -6.15 3.87 -1.17
C GLY A 122 -5.30 2.70 -1.71
N GLY A 123 -5.68 1.48 -1.35
CA GLY A 123 -5.13 0.24 -1.92
C GLY A 123 -6.10 -0.35 -2.95
N ARG A 124 -5.62 -1.27 -3.78
CA ARG A 124 -6.40 -1.88 -4.85
C ARG A 124 -7.67 -2.54 -4.29
N ALA A 125 -8.82 -2.03 -4.68
CA ALA A 125 -10.11 -2.57 -4.29
C ALA A 125 -10.44 -3.84 -5.07
N GLU A 126 -10.01 -5.01 -4.59
CA GLU A 126 -10.62 -6.31 -4.96
C GLU A 126 -10.61 -7.30 -3.77
N THR A 127 -11.36 -7.00 -2.71
CA THR A 127 -11.74 -8.01 -1.70
C THR A 127 -12.99 -8.76 -2.17
N THR A 128 -12.83 -10.03 -2.56
CA THR A 128 -13.90 -10.94 -3.05
C THR A 128 -14.97 -11.32 -2.00
N LEU A 129 -14.99 -10.69 -0.83
CA LEU A 129 -15.88 -11.05 0.29
C LEU A 129 -17.22 -10.31 0.23
N PHE A 130 -17.25 -9.01 -0.05
CA PHE A 130 -18.48 -8.22 -0.11
C PHE A 130 -18.69 -7.67 -1.53
N ALA A 131 -19.93 -7.31 -1.87
CA ALA A 131 -20.21 -6.76 -3.19
C ALA A 131 -19.58 -5.36 -3.32
N PRO A 132 -18.97 -5.00 -4.45
CA PRO A 132 -18.43 -3.66 -4.67
C PRO A 132 -19.56 -2.65 -4.85
N VAL A 133 -19.38 -1.44 -4.31
CA VAL A 133 -20.29 -0.29 -4.47
C VAL A 133 -19.49 0.91 -4.91
N THR A 134 -19.80 1.46 -6.09
CA THR A 134 -19.21 2.71 -6.57
C THR A 134 -19.86 3.89 -5.84
N HIS A 135 -19.05 4.75 -5.25
CA HIS A 135 -19.50 6.00 -4.64
C HIS A 135 -19.92 6.99 -5.73
N LEU A 136 -21.05 7.69 -5.54
CA LEU A 136 -21.52 8.69 -6.50
C LEU A 136 -20.60 9.91 -6.55
N GLU A 137 -19.99 10.22 -5.41
CA GLU A 137 -18.89 11.16 -5.31
C GLU A 137 -17.69 10.46 -4.67
N ARG A 138 -16.50 10.70 -5.21
CA ARG A 138 -15.26 10.07 -4.72
C ARG A 138 -15.00 10.44 -3.26
N MET A 139 -14.64 9.46 -2.44
CA MET A 139 -14.16 9.66 -1.08
C MET A 139 -12.64 9.90 -1.10
N LEU A 140 -12.22 11.13 -0.81
CA LEU A 140 -10.81 11.51 -0.73
C LEU A 140 -10.18 11.18 0.63
N SER A 141 -8.85 11.21 0.69
CA SER A 141 -8.10 11.25 1.95
C SER A 141 -7.95 12.70 2.42
N LEU A 142 -7.40 12.90 3.62
CA LEU A 142 -6.85 14.18 4.04
C LEU A 142 -5.32 14.16 3.91
N ASP A 143 -4.74 15.32 3.66
CA ASP A 143 -3.31 15.58 3.86
C ASP A 143 -3.03 15.82 5.35
N ASN A 144 -1.79 15.57 5.77
CA ASN A 144 -1.40 15.63 7.17
C ASN A 144 -0.45 16.79 7.46
N VAL A 145 -0.57 17.35 8.67
CA VAL A 145 0.43 18.19 9.33
C VAL A 145 0.70 17.65 10.73
N PHE A 146 1.92 17.87 11.23
CA PHE A 146 2.40 17.27 12.49
C PHE A 146 2.85 18.31 13.51
N SER A 147 2.87 19.59 13.14
CA SER A 147 3.20 20.70 14.03
C SER A 147 2.26 21.89 13.81
N ILE A 148 2.13 22.72 14.85
CA ILE A 148 1.33 23.96 14.76
C ILE A 148 1.90 24.90 13.69
N GLU A 149 3.21 24.90 13.50
CA GLU A 149 3.89 25.69 12.47
C GLU A 149 3.48 25.26 11.06
N GLU A 150 3.44 23.95 10.79
CA GLU A 150 2.97 23.39 9.52
C GLU A 150 1.48 23.69 9.29
N PHE A 151 0.66 23.56 10.33
CA PHE A 151 -0.76 23.90 10.29
C PHE A 151 -0.98 25.38 9.94
N LEU A 152 -0.28 26.30 10.62
CA LEU A 152 -0.39 27.74 10.37
C LEU A 152 0.12 28.10 8.96
N ALA A 153 1.14 27.39 8.45
CA ALA A 153 1.61 27.57 7.08
C ALA A 153 0.56 27.13 6.04
N TRP A 154 -0.14 26.02 6.30
CA TRP A 154 -1.29 25.59 5.49
C TRP A 154 -2.43 26.62 5.54
N ALA A 155 -2.82 27.08 6.73
CA ALA A 155 -3.88 28.07 6.91
C ALA A 155 -3.59 29.38 6.17
N ALA A 156 -2.36 29.90 6.28
CA ALA A 156 -1.94 31.08 5.55
C ALA A 156 -1.97 30.90 4.03
N LYS A 157 -1.77 29.67 3.52
CA LYS A 157 -1.91 29.35 2.09
C LYS A 157 -3.38 29.37 1.68
N VAL A 158 -4.25 28.74 2.47
CA VAL A 158 -5.70 28.72 2.23
C VAL A 158 -6.28 30.13 2.17
N GLU A 159 -5.93 31.01 3.12
CA GLU A 159 -6.41 32.40 3.14
C GLU A 159 -5.94 33.21 1.92
N ARG A 160 -4.70 33.00 1.47
CA ARG A 160 -4.20 33.62 0.23
C ARG A 160 -4.97 33.13 -0.99
N ASP A 161 -5.17 31.82 -1.10
CA ASP A 161 -5.84 31.20 -2.24
C ASP A 161 -7.35 31.55 -2.27
N ALA A 162 -7.98 31.74 -1.10
CA ALA A 162 -9.37 32.19 -0.94
C ALA A 162 -9.55 33.71 -1.07
N GLY A 163 -8.46 34.48 -1.16
CA GLY A 163 -8.51 35.94 -1.32
C GLY A 163 -8.97 36.73 -0.09
N GLY A 164 -8.89 36.17 1.12
CA GLY A 164 -9.35 36.84 2.34
C GLY A 164 -9.35 35.97 3.60
N SER A 165 -10.00 36.48 4.65
CA SER A 165 -10.18 35.75 5.93
C SER A 165 -11.13 34.56 5.75
N VAL A 166 -10.77 33.42 6.31
CA VAL A 166 -11.54 32.17 6.22
C VAL A 166 -11.91 31.68 7.62
N GLN A 167 -13.13 31.16 7.79
CA GLN A 167 -13.55 30.50 9.02
C GLN A 167 -13.18 29.01 8.97
N TYR A 168 -12.71 28.48 10.10
CA TYR A 168 -12.23 27.11 10.22
C TYR A 168 -13.16 26.28 11.09
N LEU A 169 -13.75 25.23 10.53
CA LEU A 169 -14.45 24.19 11.28
C LEU A 169 -13.41 23.16 11.76
N CYS A 170 -13.27 23.06 13.07
CA CYS A 170 -12.44 22.07 13.74
C CYS A 170 -13.29 20.93 14.27
N GLU A 171 -12.86 19.70 14.04
CA GLU A 171 -13.50 18.50 14.55
C GLU A 171 -12.47 17.46 14.98
N LEU A 172 -12.87 16.54 15.84
CA LEU A 172 -12.00 15.48 16.30
C LEU A 172 -11.79 14.45 15.19
N LYS A 173 -10.54 14.06 14.96
CA LYS A 173 -10.21 12.99 14.03
C LYS A 173 -10.42 11.65 14.72
N ILE A 174 -11.58 11.05 14.48
CA ILE A 174 -12.01 9.78 15.09
C ILE A 174 -11.13 8.65 14.55
N ASP A 175 -10.57 7.83 15.44
CA ASP A 175 -9.86 6.62 15.04
C ASP A 175 -10.82 5.46 14.80
N GLY A 176 -11.39 5.41 13.59
CA GLY A 176 -12.42 4.44 13.22
C GLY A 176 -12.31 3.94 11.78
N LEU A 177 -13.47 3.62 11.20
CA LEU A 177 -13.62 3.23 9.81
C LEU A 177 -14.58 4.15 9.06
N ALA A 178 -14.07 4.80 8.01
CA ALA A 178 -14.86 5.65 7.12
C ALA A 178 -15.98 4.87 6.42
N ILE A 179 -17.18 5.44 6.45
CA ILE A 179 -18.39 4.89 5.82
C ILE A 179 -19.09 5.96 4.98
N ASN A 180 -19.67 5.54 3.85
CA ASN A 180 -20.58 6.33 3.03
C ASN A 180 -21.99 5.71 3.12
N LEU A 181 -22.97 6.50 3.56
CA LEU A 181 -24.38 6.12 3.62
C LEU A 181 -25.15 6.83 2.51
N ARG A 182 -25.71 6.06 1.56
CA ARG A 182 -26.59 6.61 0.53
C ARG A 182 -28.04 6.56 1.00
N TYR A 183 -28.66 7.73 1.08
CA TYR A 183 -30.09 7.87 1.31
C TYR A 183 -30.79 8.31 0.03
N GLU A 184 -31.91 7.66 -0.30
CA GLU A 184 -32.79 8.07 -1.39
C GLU A 184 -34.16 8.46 -0.83
N ARG A 185 -34.58 9.71 -1.06
CA ARG A 185 -35.82 10.27 -0.51
C ARG A 185 -35.97 9.97 1.00
N GLY A 186 -34.86 10.12 1.72
CA GLY A 186 -34.76 9.89 3.16
C GLY A 186 -34.73 8.43 3.60
N ARG A 187 -34.59 7.43 2.72
CA ARG A 187 -34.41 6.01 3.10
C ARG A 187 -32.99 5.53 2.82
N LEU A 188 -32.39 4.83 3.78
CA LEU A 188 -31.07 4.22 3.59
C LEU A 188 -31.15 3.10 2.55
N VAL A 189 -30.45 3.25 1.43
CA VAL A 189 -30.41 2.26 0.34
C VAL A 189 -29.12 1.44 0.35
N SER A 190 -27.99 2.05 0.67
CA SER A 190 -26.70 1.37 0.75
C SER A 190 -25.76 2.01 1.77
N ALA A 191 -24.87 1.21 2.34
CA ALA A 191 -23.75 1.66 3.14
C ALA A 191 -22.47 0.99 2.65
N ALA A 192 -21.47 1.78 2.28
CA ALA A 192 -20.24 1.29 1.68
C ALA A 192 -19.00 1.77 2.46
N THR A 193 -18.03 0.88 2.63
CA THR A 193 -16.69 1.26 3.14
C THR A 193 -15.98 2.19 2.14
N ARG A 194 -14.91 2.86 2.55
CA ARG A 194 -14.18 3.75 1.62
C ARG A 194 -13.57 3.01 0.41
N GLY A 195 -12.98 1.84 0.63
CA GLY A 195 -12.18 1.12 -0.37
C GLY A 195 -11.04 1.98 -0.94
N ASP A 196 -10.93 2.06 -2.27
CA ASP A 196 -9.95 2.90 -2.99
C ASP A 196 -10.41 4.37 -3.14
N GLY A 197 -11.57 4.71 -2.57
CA GLY A 197 -12.20 6.03 -2.65
C GLY A 197 -13.16 6.18 -3.82
N VAL A 198 -13.13 5.30 -4.82
CA VAL A 198 -14.11 5.23 -5.92
C VAL A 198 -15.07 4.06 -5.70
N VAL A 199 -14.55 2.90 -5.31
CA VAL A 199 -15.30 1.67 -5.05
C VAL A 199 -15.05 1.21 -3.62
N GLY A 200 -16.13 1.04 -2.87
CA GLY A 200 -16.19 0.50 -1.52
C GLY A 200 -16.78 -0.91 -1.45
N GLU A 201 -16.78 -1.50 -0.25
CA GLU A 201 -17.49 -2.76 0.02
C GLU A 201 -18.89 -2.50 0.58
N ASP A 202 -19.91 -3.18 0.07
CA ASP A 202 -21.27 -3.15 0.60
C ASP A 202 -21.34 -3.80 1.99
N VAL A 203 -21.58 -2.98 3.01
CA VAL A 203 -21.77 -3.41 4.41
C VAL A 203 -23.16 -3.04 4.94
N THR A 204 -24.12 -2.81 4.04
CA THR A 204 -25.49 -2.34 4.36
C THR A 204 -26.18 -3.22 5.40
N GLU A 205 -26.06 -4.55 5.28
CA GLU A 205 -26.67 -5.49 6.23
C GLU A 205 -26.14 -5.31 7.65
N ASN A 206 -24.82 -5.08 7.79
CA ASN A 206 -24.18 -4.94 9.09
C ASN A 206 -24.45 -3.56 9.68
N VAL A 207 -24.45 -2.52 8.85
CA VAL A 207 -24.77 -1.14 9.24
C VAL A 207 -26.17 -1.00 9.84
N ARG A 208 -27.16 -1.77 9.37
CA ARG A 208 -28.52 -1.77 9.95
C ARG A 208 -28.60 -2.19 11.42
N TYR A 209 -27.57 -2.87 11.95
CA TYR A 209 -27.51 -3.21 13.37
C TYR A 209 -26.97 -2.08 14.25
N ILE A 210 -26.35 -1.05 13.66
CA ILE A 210 -25.78 0.09 14.36
C ILE A 210 -26.91 1.06 14.72
N ARG A 211 -27.24 1.14 16.02
CA ARG A 211 -28.45 1.83 16.49
C ARG A 211 -28.48 3.33 16.22
N SER A 212 -27.32 3.97 16.12
CA SER A 212 -27.20 5.40 15.84
C SER A 212 -27.44 5.76 14.38
N ILE A 213 -27.55 4.78 13.47
CA ILE A 213 -27.78 5.02 12.05
C ILE A 213 -29.27 4.80 11.73
N PRO A 214 -30.03 5.84 11.37
CA PRO A 214 -31.44 5.70 11.08
C PRO A 214 -31.68 5.05 9.71
N GLU A 215 -32.57 4.06 9.63
CA GLU A 215 -33.03 3.50 8.34
C GLU A 215 -33.82 4.52 7.51
N ARG A 216 -34.49 5.46 8.19
CA ARG A 216 -35.19 6.58 7.58
C ARG A 216 -34.82 7.87 8.29
N LEU A 217 -34.42 8.87 7.51
CA LEU A 217 -34.24 10.23 8.01
C LEU A 217 -35.58 10.73 8.56
N THR A 218 -35.50 11.46 9.67
CA THR A 218 -36.65 12.11 10.29
C THR A 218 -36.52 13.62 10.14
N SER A 219 -37.58 14.36 10.40
CA SER A 219 -37.49 15.82 10.51
C SER A 219 -38.57 16.24 11.50
N SER A 220 -38.25 17.21 12.35
CA SER A 220 -39.22 17.86 13.23
C SER A 220 -40.15 18.80 12.46
N ASP A 221 -39.75 19.22 11.26
CA ASP A 221 -40.58 20.01 10.34
C ASP A 221 -41.27 19.09 9.32
N PRO A 222 -42.62 18.99 9.35
CA PRO A 222 -43.40 18.14 8.45
C PRO A 222 -43.42 18.63 6.99
N GLY A 223 -42.88 19.80 6.69
CA GLY A 223 -42.73 20.34 5.34
C GLY A 223 -41.39 20.05 4.67
N VAL A 224 -40.44 19.42 5.37
CA VAL A 224 -39.11 19.11 4.82
C VAL A 224 -39.20 17.95 3.82
N GLU A 225 -38.86 18.24 2.57
CA GLU A 225 -38.63 17.23 1.55
C GLU A 225 -37.15 16.81 1.57
N PHE A 226 -36.90 15.53 1.78
CA PHE A 226 -35.55 14.97 1.69
C PHE A 226 -35.07 14.95 0.22
N PRO A 227 -33.77 15.16 -0.02
CA PRO A 227 -33.22 15.12 -1.38
C PRO A 227 -33.47 13.77 -2.05
N GLU A 228 -33.54 13.78 -3.38
CA GLU A 228 -33.73 12.56 -4.16
C GLU A 228 -32.62 11.54 -3.86
N VAL A 229 -31.38 12.02 -3.81
CA VAL A 229 -30.19 11.28 -3.39
C VAL A 229 -29.32 12.18 -2.51
N VAL A 230 -28.80 11.63 -1.42
CA VAL A 230 -27.73 12.23 -0.62
C VAL A 230 -26.79 11.14 -0.12
N GLU A 231 -25.49 11.36 -0.27
CA GLU A 231 -24.47 10.58 0.44
C GLU A 231 -24.05 11.28 1.73
N VAL A 232 -24.16 10.58 2.85
CA VAL A 232 -23.73 11.04 4.18
C VAL A 232 -22.47 10.29 4.57
N ARG A 233 -21.41 11.02 4.90
CA ARG A 233 -20.10 10.46 5.26
C ARG A 233 -19.87 10.59 6.75
N GLY A 234 -19.31 9.53 7.33
CA GLY A 234 -19.00 9.49 8.75
C GLY A 234 -17.94 8.47 9.08
N GLU A 235 -17.66 8.36 10.37
CA GLU A 235 -16.74 7.36 10.91
C GLU A 235 -17.51 6.42 11.83
N ILE A 236 -17.39 5.10 11.61
CA ILE A 236 -17.87 4.07 12.52
C ILE A 236 -16.75 3.71 13.50
N PHE A 237 -17.04 3.72 14.79
CA PHE A 237 -16.06 3.44 15.84
C PHE A 237 -16.69 2.69 17.02
N PHE A 238 -15.82 2.19 17.90
CA PHE A 238 -16.22 1.70 19.22
C PHE A 238 -15.99 2.78 20.27
N PRO A 239 -17.01 3.15 21.06
CA PRO A 239 -16.79 3.93 22.28
C PRO A 239 -15.84 3.18 23.22
N VAL A 240 -14.97 3.91 23.93
CA VAL A 240 -13.92 3.33 24.78
C VAL A 240 -14.50 2.36 25.80
N GLU A 241 -15.59 2.75 26.49
CA GLU A 241 -16.25 1.88 27.48
C GLU A 241 -16.90 0.64 26.83
N ALA A 242 -17.55 0.80 25.68
CA ALA A 242 -18.17 -0.33 24.97
C ALA A 242 -17.12 -1.34 24.48
N PHE A 243 -15.94 -0.85 24.07
CA PHE A 243 -14.79 -1.69 23.71
C PHE A 243 -14.22 -2.44 24.92
N ARG A 244 -14.05 -1.76 26.06
CA ARG A 244 -13.59 -2.38 27.32
C ARG A 244 -14.52 -3.49 27.75
N GLU A 245 -15.83 -3.25 27.74
CA GLU A 245 -16.84 -4.28 28.04
C GLU A 245 -16.78 -5.46 27.07
N LEU A 246 -16.65 -5.18 25.76
CA LEU A 246 -16.55 -6.21 24.73
C LEU A 246 -15.36 -7.12 25.00
N ASN A 247 -14.18 -6.55 25.25
CA ASN A 247 -12.97 -7.33 25.53
C ASN A 247 -13.04 -8.09 26.85
N ALA A 248 -13.64 -7.50 27.90
CA ALA A 248 -13.87 -8.20 29.16
C ALA A 248 -14.77 -9.44 28.96
N ASN A 249 -15.83 -9.31 28.16
CA ASN A 249 -16.73 -10.42 27.83
C ASN A 249 -16.03 -11.50 26.97
N GLN A 250 -15.18 -11.11 26.01
CA GLN A 250 -14.41 -12.06 25.21
C GLN A 250 -13.37 -12.81 26.05
N ALA A 251 -12.65 -12.12 26.93
CA ALA A 251 -11.71 -12.74 27.85
C ALA A 251 -12.41 -13.74 28.79
N ALA A 252 -13.57 -13.38 29.34
CA ALA A 252 -14.37 -14.27 30.20
C ALA A 252 -14.89 -15.51 29.44
N ALA A 253 -15.11 -15.40 28.13
CA ALA A 253 -15.51 -16.50 27.26
C ALA A 253 -14.32 -17.35 26.76
N GLY A 254 -13.08 -16.98 27.08
CA GLY A 254 -11.87 -17.65 26.57
C GLY A 254 -11.57 -17.36 25.10
N GLU A 255 -12.17 -16.31 24.54
CA GLU A 255 -12.01 -15.87 23.16
C GLU A 255 -10.88 -14.86 23.01
N ARG A 256 -10.39 -14.69 21.77
CA ARG A 256 -9.34 -13.71 21.46
C ARG A 256 -9.89 -12.29 21.60
N VAL A 257 -9.25 -11.48 22.45
CA VAL A 257 -9.56 -10.05 22.62
C VAL A 257 -9.07 -9.24 21.42
N PHE A 258 -9.73 -8.12 21.15
CA PHE A 258 -9.33 -7.17 20.12
C PHE A 258 -8.21 -6.26 20.63
N ALA A 259 -7.27 -5.92 19.75
CA ALA A 259 -6.08 -5.14 20.10
C ALA A 259 -6.38 -3.65 20.31
N ASN A 260 -7.24 -3.05 19.47
CA ASN A 260 -7.66 -1.66 19.59
C ASN A 260 -9.11 -1.49 19.08
N PRO A 261 -9.79 -0.38 19.43
CA PRO A 261 -11.13 -0.04 18.96
C PRO A 261 -11.28 0.00 17.44
N ARG A 262 -10.32 0.57 16.70
CA ARG A 262 -10.36 0.68 15.23
C ARG A 262 -10.44 -0.68 14.54
N ASN A 263 -9.55 -1.61 14.90
CA ASN A 263 -9.51 -2.96 14.34
C ASN A 263 -10.74 -3.77 14.76
N ALA A 264 -11.23 -3.56 15.99
CA ALA A 264 -12.48 -4.16 16.43
C ALA A 264 -13.65 -3.68 15.57
N ALA A 265 -13.70 -2.38 15.24
CA ALA A 265 -14.77 -1.80 14.43
C ALA A 265 -14.74 -2.34 13.00
N SER A 266 -13.60 -2.24 12.32
CA SER A 266 -13.41 -2.78 10.96
C SER A 266 -13.69 -4.28 10.89
N GLY A 267 -13.08 -5.05 11.81
CA GLY A 267 -13.26 -6.50 11.87
C GLY A 267 -14.67 -6.93 12.24
N SER A 268 -15.45 -6.11 12.95
CA SER A 268 -16.86 -6.38 13.24
C SER A 268 -17.76 -6.08 12.04
N LEU A 269 -17.49 -4.98 11.32
CA LEU A 269 -18.28 -4.54 10.17
C LEU A 269 -18.13 -5.43 8.94
N ARG A 270 -16.97 -6.11 8.78
CA ARG A 270 -16.67 -7.00 7.65
C ARG A 270 -16.92 -8.49 7.94
N GLN A 271 -18.02 -8.82 8.62
CA GLN A 271 -18.38 -10.22 8.91
C GLN A 271 -19.64 -10.67 8.17
N LYS A 272 -19.62 -11.86 7.57
CA LYS A 272 -20.82 -12.49 6.98
C LYS A 272 -21.64 -13.24 8.01
N ALA A 273 -22.96 -13.21 7.81
CA ALA A 273 -23.91 -13.98 8.61
C ALA A 273 -24.02 -15.46 8.17
N GLU A 274 -23.80 -15.74 6.89
CA GLU A 274 -24.17 -17.00 6.22
C GLU A 274 -23.47 -18.25 6.79
N SER A 275 -22.26 -18.10 7.35
CA SER A 275 -21.45 -19.20 7.89
C SER A 275 -21.55 -19.38 9.41
N LYS A 276 -22.40 -18.60 10.09
CA LYS A 276 -22.44 -18.53 11.56
C LYS A 276 -23.60 -19.29 12.16
N ASN A 277 -23.33 -20.00 13.25
CA ASN A 277 -24.37 -20.62 14.06
C ASN A 277 -25.18 -19.56 14.86
N PRO A 278 -26.33 -19.92 15.46
CA PRO A 278 -27.18 -18.94 16.16
C PRO A 278 -26.49 -18.17 17.30
N ALA A 279 -25.57 -18.81 18.03
CA ALA A 279 -24.81 -18.15 19.10
C ALA A 279 -23.78 -17.17 18.52
N GLN A 280 -23.07 -17.56 17.46
CA GLN A 280 -22.13 -16.70 16.75
C GLN A 280 -22.83 -15.49 16.09
N LEU A 281 -24.04 -15.69 15.57
CA LEU A 281 -24.88 -14.60 15.03
C LEU A 281 -25.32 -13.65 16.14
N ALA A 282 -25.70 -14.15 17.31
CA ALA A 282 -26.05 -13.32 18.45
C ALA A 282 -24.86 -12.46 18.91
N LEU A 283 -23.66 -13.05 19.01
CA LEU A 283 -22.42 -12.33 19.35
C LEU A 283 -22.01 -11.33 18.27
N MET A 284 -22.22 -11.64 17.00
CA MET A 284 -21.99 -10.69 15.90
C MET A 284 -22.93 -9.49 16.01
N ARG A 285 -24.24 -9.73 16.21
CA ARG A 285 -25.23 -8.66 16.33
C ARG A 285 -25.05 -7.82 17.59
N ASP A 286 -24.64 -8.43 18.71
CA ASP A 286 -24.29 -7.70 19.92
C ASP A 286 -23.10 -6.77 19.67
N ARG A 287 -22.04 -7.27 19.02
CA ARG A 287 -20.88 -6.44 18.62
C ARG A 287 -21.28 -5.28 17.71
N LEU A 288 -22.03 -5.55 16.65
CA LEU A 288 -22.50 -4.50 15.73
C LEU A 288 -23.39 -3.48 16.44
N GLY A 289 -24.26 -3.92 17.36
CA GLY A 289 -25.13 -3.04 18.14
C GLY A 289 -24.43 -2.16 19.16
N ARG A 290 -23.14 -2.41 19.43
CA ARG A 290 -22.26 -1.60 20.29
C ARG A 290 -21.45 -0.56 19.53
N LEU A 291 -21.38 -0.67 18.19
CA LEU A 291 -20.75 0.34 17.36
C LEU A 291 -21.57 1.64 17.41
N GLN A 292 -20.87 2.75 17.23
CA GLN A 292 -21.46 4.05 17.00
C GLN A 292 -20.92 4.64 15.70
N MET A 293 -21.58 5.70 15.25
CA MET A 293 -21.17 6.47 14.09
C MET A 293 -21.29 7.94 14.47
N LEU A 294 -20.38 8.75 13.97
CA LEU A 294 -20.54 10.19 13.93
C LEU A 294 -20.34 10.66 12.48
N VAL A 295 -21.26 11.51 12.01
CA VAL A 295 -21.16 12.12 10.68
C VAL A 295 -20.16 13.27 10.70
N HIS A 296 -19.37 13.39 9.63
CA HIS A 296 -18.38 14.47 9.45
C HIS A 296 -18.43 15.11 8.05
N GLY A 297 -19.45 14.77 7.26
CA GLY A 297 -19.66 15.45 5.99
C GLY A 297 -20.68 14.78 5.09
N ILE A 298 -20.71 15.27 3.87
CA ILE A 298 -21.56 14.80 2.78
C ILE A 298 -20.67 14.40 1.59
N GLY A 299 -21.16 13.48 0.78
CA GLY A 299 -20.66 13.21 -0.57
C GLY A 299 -21.62 13.81 -1.58
N ALA A 300 -22.06 13.00 -2.53
CA ALA A 300 -22.98 13.42 -3.58
C ALA A 300 -24.25 14.09 -3.04
N TRP A 301 -24.27 15.42 -3.13
CA TRP A 301 -25.43 16.29 -2.93
C TRP A 301 -25.14 17.63 -3.61
N GLU A 302 -25.64 17.80 -4.84
CA GLU A 302 -25.20 18.88 -5.72
C GLU A 302 -25.47 20.29 -5.18
N GLN A 303 -26.60 20.49 -4.50
CA GLN A 303 -27.03 21.80 -3.99
C GLN A 303 -27.63 21.65 -2.60
N PRO A 304 -26.79 21.51 -1.55
CA PRO A 304 -27.29 21.52 -0.19
C PRO A 304 -27.86 22.90 0.15
N PRO A 305 -28.97 23.01 0.89
CA PRO A 305 -29.65 24.28 1.18
C PRO A 305 -28.95 25.08 2.29
N VAL A 306 -27.61 25.03 2.35
CA VAL A 306 -26.77 25.67 3.36
C VAL A 306 -25.52 26.26 2.70
N ALA A 307 -24.96 27.29 3.31
CA ALA A 307 -23.75 27.94 2.80
C ALA A 307 -22.46 27.43 3.48
N ARG A 308 -22.60 26.79 4.65
CA ARG A 308 -21.47 26.40 5.49
C ARG A 308 -21.50 24.93 5.87
N GLN A 309 -20.32 24.34 6.03
CA GLN A 309 -20.13 22.96 6.50
C GLN A 309 -20.72 22.78 7.90
N SER A 310 -20.54 23.73 8.81
CA SER A 310 -21.15 23.73 10.15
C SER A 310 -22.67 23.60 10.10
N GLN A 311 -23.33 24.28 9.16
CA GLN A 311 -24.77 24.20 8.94
C GLN A 311 -25.20 22.85 8.37
N VAL A 312 -24.34 22.16 7.60
CA VAL A 312 -24.58 20.76 7.20
C VAL A 312 -24.71 19.89 8.44
N TYR A 313 -23.90 20.10 9.48
CA TYR A 313 -23.92 19.26 10.68
C TYR A 313 -25.22 19.50 11.44
N GLU A 314 -25.62 20.75 11.61
CA GLU A 314 -26.93 21.10 12.19
C GLU A 314 -28.09 20.47 11.41
N LEU A 315 -28.03 20.49 10.07
CA LEU A 315 -29.05 19.91 9.20
C LEU A 315 -29.11 18.38 9.33
N LEU A 316 -27.97 17.68 9.24
CA LEU A 316 -27.91 16.23 9.42
C LEU A 316 -28.37 15.83 10.84
N HIS A 317 -28.01 16.59 11.86
CA HIS A 317 -28.51 16.39 13.22
C HIS A 317 -30.04 16.50 13.28
N SER A 318 -30.62 17.52 12.64
CA SER A 318 -32.07 17.68 12.53
C SER A 318 -32.74 16.50 11.81
N TRP A 319 -31.99 15.76 10.99
CA TRP A 319 -32.43 14.57 10.29
C TRP A 319 -32.37 13.27 11.10
N GLY A 320 -31.94 13.37 12.37
CA GLY A 320 -31.75 12.25 13.28
C GLY A 320 -30.42 11.53 13.10
N LEU A 321 -29.47 12.10 12.34
CA LEU A 321 -28.12 11.55 12.21
C LEU A 321 -27.23 11.98 13.39
N PRO A 322 -26.29 11.13 13.81
CA PRO A 322 -25.45 11.39 14.97
C PRO A 322 -24.29 12.32 14.58
N THR A 323 -24.27 13.53 15.14
CA THR A 323 -23.19 14.52 14.95
C THR A 323 -22.38 14.68 16.22
N SER A 324 -21.08 14.97 16.09
CA SER A 324 -20.22 15.20 17.25
C SER A 324 -20.69 16.42 18.05
N SER A 325 -20.55 16.38 19.38
CA SER A 325 -20.78 17.55 20.24
C SER A 325 -19.55 18.48 20.35
N HIS A 326 -18.42 18.04 19.79
CA HIS A 326 -17.11 18.66 19.98
C HIS A 326 -16.67 19.57 18.82
N TYR A 327 -17.34 19.58 17.67
CA TYR A 327 -16.93 20.45 16.57
C TYR A 327 -17.11 21.93 16.95
N ARG A 328 -16.20 22.79 16.51
CA ARG A 328 -16.26 24.25 16.74
C ARG A 328 -15.83 24.99 15.49
N VAL A 329 -16.42 26.15 15.26
CA VAL A 329 -15.99 27.06 14.19
C VAL A 329 -15.18 28.18 14.83
N HIS A 330 -14.01 28.46 14.26
CA HIS A 330 -13.11 29.52 14.67
C HIS A 330 -12.95 30.52 13.53
N ASP A 331 -13.00 31.82 13.85
CA ASP A 331 -12.87 32.89 12.85
C ASP A 331 -11.43 33.07 12.35
N GLU A 332 -10.44 32.56 13.09
CA GLU A 332 -9.02 32.70 12.81
C GLU A 332 -8.28 31.36 13.00
N ALA A 333 -7.20 31.16 12.25
CA ALA A 333 -6.35 29.97 12.35
C ALA A 333 -5.73 29.79 13.76
N THR A 334 -5.50 30.87 14.48
CA THR A 334 -5.04 30.87 15.88
C THR A 334 -6.03 30.15 16.80
N GLY A 335 -7.33 30.40 16.65
CA GLY A 335 -8.37 29.70 17.41
C GLY A 335 -8.42 28.20 17.07
N ALA A 336 -8.22 27.84 15.80
CA ALA A 336 -8.10 26.45 15.40
C ALA A 336 -6.85 25.76 15.98
N ALA A 337 -5.72 26.47 16.08
CA ALA A 337 -4.51 25.98 16.74
C ALA A 337 -4.74 25.75 18.26
N GLU A 338 -5.44 26.66 18.94
CA GLU A 338 -5.81 26.48 20.36
C GLU A 338 -6.71 25.24 20.56
N PHE A 339 -7.63 24.98 19.62
CA PHE A 339 -8.45 23.77 19.62
C PHE A 339 -7.60 22.50 19.48
N ILE A 340 -6.65 22.51 18.54
CA ILE A 340 -5.68 21.42 18.34
C ILE A 340 -4.88 21.17 19.63
N GLU A 341 -4.32 22.21 20.24
CA GLU A 341 -3.53 22.08 21.46
C GLU A 341 -4.36 21.55 22.63
N TYR A 342 -5.58 22.06 22.80
CA TYR A 342 -6.49 21.65 23.86
C TYR A 342 -6.79 20.15 23.81
N PHE A 343 -7.26 19.64 22.67
CA PHE A 343 -7.58 18.21 22.53
C PHE A 343 -6.31 17.34 22.50
N GLY A 344 -5.17 17.89 22.09
CA GLY A 344 -3.89 17.19 22.15
C GLY A 344 -3.46 16.87 23.59
N ALA A 345 -3.77 17.77 24.52
CA ALA A 345 -3.53 17.60 25.95
C ALA A 345 -4.65 16.83 26.69
N HIS A 346 -5.84 16.74 26.09
CA HIS A 346 -7.03 16.15 26.72
C HIS A 346 -7.64 15.03 25.87
N ARG A 347 -6.80 14.20 25.23
CA ARG A 347 -7.28 13.12 24.34
C ARG A 347 -8.22 12.14 25.05
N ASP A 348 -7.97 11.87 26.32
CA ASP A 348 -8.77 10.94 27.14
C ASP A 348 -10.10 11.54 27.63
N SER A 349 -10.41 12.79 27.28
CA SER A 349 -11.62 13.47 27.76
C SER A 349 -12.88 13.18 26.93
N VAL A 350 -12.75 12.41 25.84
CA VAL A 350 -13.81 12.12 24.88
C VAL A 350 -14.17 10.63 24.85
N GLU A 351 -15.34 10.32 24.29
CA GLU A 351 -15.95 8.99 24.33
C GLU A 351 -15.27 7.93 23.43
N HIS A 352 -14.39 8.36 22.53
CA HIS A 352 -13.74 7.54 21.51
C HIS A 352 -12.26 7.92 21.37
N GLU A 353 -11.44 7.01 20.85
CA GLU A 353 -10.05 7.32 20.54
C GLU A 353 -9.96 8.36 19.40
N ILE A 354 -8.98 9.25 19.51
CA ILE A 354 -8.68 10.28 18.51
C ILE A 354 -7.19 10.26 18.18
N ASP A 355 -6.87 10.33 16.90
CA ASP A 355 -5.47 10.40 16.41
C ASP A 355 -5.07 11.81 15.96
N GLY A 356 -5.99 12.77 16.10
CA GLY A 356 -5.77 14.13 15.64
C GLY A 356 -7.00 15.03 15.69
N VAL A 357 -6.90 16.15 14.98
CA VAL A 357 -7.99 17.08 14.69
C VAL A 357 -8.04 17.30 13.18
N VAL A 358 -9.23 17.31 12.61
CA VAL A 358 -9.45 17.73 11.23
C VAL A 358 -9.88 19.19 11.23
N VAL A 359 -9.22 20.00 10.42
CA VAL A 359 -9.57 21.40 10.22
C VAL A 359 -10.04 21.58 8.78
N LYS A 360 -11.23 22.15 8.60
CA LYS A 360 -11.88 22.38 7.31
C LYS A 360 -12.20 23.86 7.15
N VAL A 361 -12.14 24.37 5.93
CA VAL A 361 -12.77 25.66 5.59
C VAL A 361 -14.28 25.51 5.76
N ASP A 362 -14.90 26.40 6.53
CA ASP A 362 -16.33 26.29 6.85
C ASP A 362 -17.24 26.71 5.68
N ASP A 363 -16.79 27.61 4.80
CA ASP A 363 -17.57 28.06 3.64
C ASP A 363 -17.53 27.03 2.49
N LEU A 364 -18.70 26.52 2.08
CA LEU A 364 -18.82 25.51 1.02
C LEU A 364 -18.47 26.07 -0.36
N ALA A 365 -18.70 27.36 -0.62
CA ALA A 365 -18.39 27.96 -1.92
C ALA A 365 -16.89 27.94 -2.19
N LEU A 366 -16.07 28.13 -1.14
CA LEU A 366 -14.62 28.08 -1.23
C LEU A 366 -14.07 26.67 -1.50
N HIS A 367 -14.83 25.61 -1.24
CA HIS A 367 -14.35 24.23 -1.48
C HIS A 367 -14.11 23.98 -2.97
N GLY A 368 -15.01 24.46 -3.83
CA GLY A 368 -14.87 24.35 -5.29
C GLY A 368 -13.73 25.21 -5.83
N GLU A 369 -13.54 26.41 -5.28
CA GLU A 369 -12.48 27.34 -5.69
C GLU A 369 -11.08 26.85 -5.29
N LEU A 370 -10.94 26.37 -4.05
CA LEU A 370 -9.69 25.78 -3.56
C LEU A 370 -9.42 24.41 -4.21
N GLY A 371 -10.47 23.69 -4.57
CA GLY A 371 -10.42 22.39 -5.24
C GLY A 371 -9.74 21.30 -4.40
N ALA A 372 -9.25 20.29 -5.10
CA ALA A 372 -8.56 19.14 -4.52
C ALA A 372 -7.31 18.80 -5.33
N THR A 373 -6.37 18.12 -4.69
CA THR A 373 -5.37 17.33 -5.42
C THR A 373 -6.02 16.02 -5.89
N SER A 374 -5.25 15.21 -6.59
CA SER A 374 -5.61 13.82 -6.93
C SER A 374 -6.02 12.98 -5.71
N ARG A 375 -5.57 13.37 -4.50
CA ARG A 375 -5.71 12.60 -3.25
C ARG A 375 -6.54 13.28 -2.16
N ALA A 376 -6.39 14.58 -1.97
CA ALA A 376 -6.89 15.28 -0.80
C ALA A 376 -7.49 16.65 -1.17
N PRO A 377 -8.55 17.09 -0.47
CA PRO A 377 -9.08 18.44 -0.63
C PRO A 377 -8.05 19.48 -0.15
N ARG A 378 -7.92 20.61 -0.85
CA ARG A 378 -7.04 21.70 -0.41
C ARG A 378 -7.64 22.52 0.74
N TRP A 379 -8.96 22.42 0.90
CA TRP A 379 -9.76 23.12 1.90
C TRP A 379 -9.85 22.36 3.24
N ALA A 380 -9.20 21.21 3.41
CA ALA A 380 -9.13 20.52 4.69
C ALA A 380 -7.77 19.88 4.95
N ILE A 381 -7.39 19.80 6.23
CA ILE A 381 -6.13 19.20 6.69
C ILE A 381 -6.36 18.39 7.96
N ALA A 382 -5.62 17.29 8.13
CA ALA A 382 -5.56 16.54 9.37
C ALA A 382 -4.31 16.92 10.16
N TYR A 383 -4.49 17.51 11.34
CA TYR A 383 -3.42 17.63 12.32
C TYR A 383 -3.29 16.30 13.07
N LYS A 384 -2.18 15.58 12.90
CA LYS A 384 -1.92 14.33 13.61
C LYS A 384 -1.15 14.60 14.89
N TYR A 385 -1.62 14.03 16.00
CA TYR A 385 -0.89 14.15 17.25
C TYR A 385 0.29 13.17 17.32
N PRO A 386 1.38 13.52 18.05
CA PRO A 386 2.48 12.58 18.25
C PRO A 386 2.00 11.31 18.99
N PRO A 387 2.50 10.11 18.60
CA PRO A 387 2.15 8.86 19.26
C PRO A 387 2.60 8.84 20.72
N GLU A 388 1.92 8.06 21.56
CA GLU A 388 2.36 7.82 22.93
C GLU A 388 3.74 7.14 22.96
N GLN A 389 4.64 7.68 23.79
CA GLN A 389 5.94 7.10 24.08
C GLN A 389 5.92 6.51 25.48
N VAL A 390 6.40 5.28 25.62
CA VAL A 390 6.60 4.63 26.91
C VAL A 390 8.04 4.17 27.04
N ASN A 391 8.49 3.98 28.28
CA ASN A 391 9.81 3.45 28.55
C ASN A 391 9.70 1.98 28.98
N THR A 392 10.59 1.14 28.49
CA THR A 392 10.72 -0.26 28.92
C THR A 392 12.17 -0.71 28.93
N LYS A 393 12.49 -1.81 29.59
CA LYS A 393 13.85 -2.35 29.64
C LYS A 393 14.13 -3.23 28.44
N LEU A 394 15.22 -2.97 27.72
CA LEU A 394 15.75 -3.81 26.66
C LEU A 394 16.49 -5.00 27.29
N LEU A 395 15.90 -6.18 27.22
CA LEU A 395 16.42 -7.41 27.84
C LEU A 395 17.47 -8.09 26.97
N ASP A 396 17.25 -8.15 25.66
CA ASP A 396 18.18 -8.76 24.71
C ASP A 396 17.92 -8.25 23.28
N ILE A 397 18.83 -8.54 22.36
CA ILE A 397 18.60 -8.36 20.93
C ILE A 397 18.82 -9.71 20.25
N VAL A 398 17.74 -10.28 19.69
CA VAL A 398 17.76 -11.58 19.01
C VAL A 398 17.74 -11.39 17.50
N VAL A 399 18.38 -12.29 16.76
CA VAL A 399 18.42 -12.22 15.29
C VAL A 399 17.53 -13.31 14.71
N SER A 400 16.53 -12.90 13.92
CA SER A 400 15.68 -13.81 13.18
C SER A 400 16.09 -13.86 11.71
N VAL A 401 16.00 -15.03 11.10
CA VAL A 401 16.32 -15.24 9.68
C VAL A 401 15.02 -15.33 8.90
N GLY A 402 14.79 -14.36 8.02
CA GLY A 402 13.61 -14.32 7.17
C GLY A 402 13.66 -15.33 6.02
N ARG A 403 12.54 -15.46 5.33
CA ARG A 403 12.36 -16.31 4.14
C ARG A 403 13.43 -16.16 3.06
N THR A 404 13.92 -14.94 2.84
CA THR A 404 14.96 -14.60 1.85
C THR A 404 16.38 -14.60 2.43
N GLY A 405 16.55 -15.22 3.61
CA GLY A 405 17.81 -15.31 4.33
C GLY A 405 18.20 -14.05 5.10
N ARG A 406 17.47 -12.94 5.00
CA ARG A 406 17.79 -11.69 5.73
C ARG A 406 17.84 -11.95 7.23
N ALA A 407 18.97 -11.60 7.85
CA ALA A 407 19.16 -11.66 9.29
C ALA A 407 18.74 -10.30 9.89
N THR A 408 17.62 -10.28 10.60
CA THR A 408 17.02 -9.06 11.17
C THR A 408 17.14 -9.08 12.70
N PRO A 409 17.79 -8.09 13.33
CA PRO A 409 17.79 -7.93 14.78
C PRO A 409 16.43 -7.43 15.28
N PHE A 410 15.99 -7.98 16.40
CA PHE A 410 14.79 -7.60 17.13
C PHE A 410 15.13 -7.33 18.60
N ALA A 411 14.69 -6.19 19.10
CA ALA A 411 14.74 -5.84 20.51
C ALA A 411 13.75 -6.70 21.29
N VAL A 412 14.22 -7.50 22.26
CA VAL A 412 13.38 -8.19 23.25
C VAL A 412 13.36 -7.35 24.51
N MET A 413 12.18 -6.96 24.97
CA MET A 413 11.99 -5.98 26.04
C MET A 413 11.10 -6.53 27.16
N GLU A 414 11.17 -5.92 28.34
CA GLU A 414 10.15 -6.09 29.36
C GLU A 414 8.79 -5.69 28.79
N LYS A 415 7.77 -6.49 29.12
CA LYS A 415 6.42 -6.31 28.59
C LYS A 415 5.86 -4.97 29.08
N VAL A 416 5.44 -4.11 28.15
CA VAL A 416 4.90 -2.78 28.44
C VAL A 416 3.63 -2.52 27.61
N LEU A 417 2.69 -1.75 28.13
CA LEU A 417 1.49 -1.33 27.41
C LEU A 417 1.80 -0.05 26.62
N VAL A 418 1.56 -0.05 25.31
CA VAL A 418 1.71 1.13 24.42
C VAL A 418 0.45 1.27 23.57
N ALA A 419 -0.20 2.43 23.61
CA ALA A 419 -1.43 2.69 22.85
C ALA A 419 -2.42 1.50 22.91
N GLY A 420 -2.76 1.08 24.14
CA GLY A 420 -3.73 0.02 24.41
C GLY A 420 -3.31 -1.43 24.13
N SER A 421 -2.12 -1.69 23.58
CA SER A 421 -1.64 -3.07 23.36
C SER A 421 -0.30 -3.36 24.04
N GLU A 422 -0.12 -4.60 24.48
CA GLU A 422 1.13 -5.03 25.10
C GLU A 422 2.21 -5.26 24.04
N VAL A 423 3.37 -4.69 24.27
CA VAL A 423 4.57 -4.85 23.44
C VAL A 423 5.68 -5.42 24.31
N ARG A 424 6.38 -6.41 23.76
CA ARG A 424 7.62 -6.97 24.32
C ARG A 424 8.73 -7.11 23.28
N GLN A 425 8.45 -6.76 22.03
CA GLN A 425 9.40 -6.88 20.94
C GLN A 425 9.19 -5.80 19.88
N ALA A 426 10.29 -5.34 19.30
CA ALA A 426 10.30 -4.38 18.19
C ALA A 426 11.44 -4.74 17.21
N THR A 427 11.25 -4.49 15.92
CA THR A 427 12.34 -4.65 14.96
C THR A 427 13.38 -3.55 15.15
N LEU A 428 14.66 -3.89 14.96
CA LEU A 428 15.76 -2.94 14.86
C LEU A 428 16.32 -2.86 13.43
N HIS A 429 15.59 -3.43 12.46
CA HIS A 429 15.89 -3.45 11.03
C HIS A 429 17.19 -4.17 10.64
N ASN A 430 18.35 -3.60 10.97
CA ASN A 430 19.68 -4.15 10.70
C ASN A 430 20.72 -3.67 11.72
N GLN A 431 21.92 -4.22 11.66
CA GLN A 431 23.01 -3.95 12.62
C GLN A 431 23.45 -2.47 12.64
N ASP A 432 23.34 -1.75 11.52
CA ASP A 432 23.75 -0.36 11.45
C ASP A 432 22.70 0.55 12.08
N VAL A 433 21.41 0.22 11.96
CA VAL A 433 20.33 0.90 12.67
C VAL A 433 20.45 0.69 14.18
N VAL A 434 20.81 -0.51 14.66
CA VAL A 434 21.09 -0.74 16.09
C VAL A 434 22.18 0.21 16.60
N LYS A 435 23.28 0.33 15.85
CA LYS A 435 24.40 1.23 16.18
C LYS A 435 23.99 2.70 16.11
N ALA A 436 23.25 3.09 15.09
CA ALA A 436 22.77 4.47 14.91
C ALA A 436 21.82 4.89 16.03
N LYS A 437 20.94 3.99 16.48
CA LYS A 437 20.06 4.21 17.64
C LYS A 437 20.82 4.21 18.97
N GLY A 438 22.06 3.71 19.00
CA GLY A 438 22.93 3.74 20.17
C GLY A 438 22.42 2.91 21.36
N VAL A 439 21.52 1.96 21.11
CA VAL A 439 20.92 1.11 22.14
C VAL A 439 21.87 -0.02 22.55
N LEU A 440 21.96 -0.28 23.85
CA LEU A 440 22.74 -1.34 24.47
C LEU A 440 21.79 -2.32 25.17
N ILE A 441 22.11 -3.60 25.13
CA ILE A 441 21.33 -4.62 25.84
C ILE A 441 21.45 -4.34 27.35
N GLY A 442 20.31 -4.17 28.01
CA GLY A 442 20.20 -3.71 29.40
C GLY A 442 19.61 -2.30 29.53
N ASP A 443 19.63 -1.48 28.46
CA ASP A 443 19.14 -0.10 28.48
C ASP A 443 17.66 -0.01 28.86
N THR A 444 17.27 1.11 29.48
CA THR A 444 15.88 1.58 29.39
C THR A 444 15.72 2.26 28.04
N VAL A 445 14.81 1.77 27.21
CA VAL A 445 14.56 2.28 25.87
C VAL A 445 13.20 2.96 25.78
N VAL A 446 13.14 4.00 24.95
CA VAL A 446 11.90 4.69 24.59
C VAL A 446 11.24 3.94 23.44
N LEU A 447 9.99 3.57 23.62
CA LEU A 447 9.18 2.78 22.70
C LEU A 447 7.94 3.58 22.30
N ARG A 448 7.63 3.62 21.01
CA ARG A 448 6.35 4.13 20.49
C ARG A 448 5.70 3.11 19.59
N LYS A 449 4.48 3.38 19.15
CA LYS A 449 3.87 2.68 18.01
C LYS A 449 3.80 3.61 16.81
N ALA A 450 4.47 3.24 15.73
CA ALA A 450 4.35 3.91 14.45
C ALA A 450 2.98 3.59 13.84
N GLY A 451 2.23 4.63 13.48
CA GLY A 451 0.85 4.50 12.97
C GLY A 451 -0.07 3.70 13.90
N ASP A 452 0.16 3.78 15.22
CA ASP A 452 -0.55 3.05 16.29
C ASP A 452 -0.53 1.51 16.21
N VAL A 453 0.25 0.94 15.28
CA VAL A 453 0.31 -0.51 15.04
C VAL A 453 1.70 -1.09 15.32
N ILE A 454 2.77 -0.57 14.69
CA ILE A 454 4.10 -1.21 14.72
C ILE A 454 4.92 -0.67 15.88
N PRO A 455 5.38 -1.50 16.84
CA PRO A 455 6.26 -1.02 17.88
C PRO A 455 7.64 -0.65 17.36
N GLU A 456 8.12 0.53 17.76
CA GLU A 456 9.40 1.09 17.36
C GLU A 456 10.20 1.56 18.57
N VAL A 457 11.42 1.06 18.71
CA VAL A 457 12.41 1.56 19.68
C VAL A 457 13.05 2.83 19.12
N LEU A 458 12.89 3.97 19.79
CA LEU A 458 13.45 5.25 19.34
C LEU A 458 14.94 5.39 19.71
N GLY A 459 15.29 4.95 20.92
CA GLY A 459 16.63 5.10 21.46
C GLY A 459 16.66 4.86 22.96
N PRO A 460 17.85 4.94 23.58
CA PRO A 460 18.04 4.73 25.00
C PRO A 460 17.72 5.98 25.83
N VAL A 461 17.28 5.78 27.06
CA VAL A 461 17.27 6.80 28.12
C VAL A 461 18.65 6.78 28.79
N VAL A 462 19.59 7.53 28.22
CA VAL A 462 21.03 7.46 28.56
C VAL A 462 21.29 7.76 30.05
N GLU A 463 20.48 8.61 30.67
CA GLU A 463 20.58 9.00 32.07
C GLU A 463 20.30 7.86 33.05
N LEU A 464 19.63 6.79 32.58
CA LEU A 464 19.29 5.62 33.38
C LEU A 464 20.32 4.48 33.25
N ARG A 465 21.42 4.70 32.52
CA ARG A 465 22.49 3.72 32.40
C ARG A 465 23.23 3.53 33.72
N ASP A 466 23.42 2.28 34.11
CA ASP A 466 24.14 1.92 35.34
C ASP A 466 25.53 1.30 35.08
N GLY A 467 25.90 1.12 33.81
CA GLY A 467 27.18 0.58 33.37
C GLY A 467 27.21 -0.95 33.25
N SER A 468 26.08 -1.63 33.49
CA SER A 468 25.94 -3.07 33.25
C SER A 468 25.55 -3.41 31.81
N GLU A 469 25.22 -2.42 30.99
CA GLU A 469 24.74 -2.60 29.63
C GLU A 469 25.85 -3.10 28.69
N ARG A 470 25.47 -3.91 27.69
CA ARG A 470 26.40 -4.51 26.73
C ARG A 470 26.04 -4.18 25.28
N GLU A 471 27.05 -3.96 24.45
CA GLU A 471 26.88 -3.71 23.02
C GLU A 471 26.35 -4.97 22.31
N PHE A 472 25.42 -4.78 21.38
CA PHE A 472 24.98 -5.85 20.49
C PHE A 472 26.01 -6.11 19.40
N VAL A 473 26.37 -7.37 19.23
CA VAL A 473 27.23 -7.83 18.14
C VAL A 473 26.41 -8.72 17.23
N MET A 474 26.31 -8.32 15.97
CA MET A 474 25.65 -9.13 14.94
C MET A 474 26.39 -10.47 14.81
N PRO A 475 25.68 -11.62 14.84
CA PRO A 475 26.33 -12.92 14.76
C PRO A 475 26.99 -13.12 13.39
N GLU A 476 28.21 -13.65 13.38
CA GLU A 476 28.94 -13.96 12.14
C GLU A 476 28.32 -15.12 11.36
N HIS A 477 27.63 -16.02 12.07
CA HIS A 477 27.02 -17.22 11.52
C HIS A 477 25.51 -17.20 11.73
N CYS A 478 24.77 -17.72 10.75
CA CYS A 478 23.33 -17.83 10.79
C CYS A 478 22.88 -18.61 12.05
N PRO A 479 22.00 -18.04 12.90
CA PRO A 479 21.57 -18.71 14.14
C PRO A 479 20.74 -19.98 13.89
N GLU A 480 20.26 -20.18 12.65
CA GLU A 480 19.36 -21.28 12.28
C GLU A 480 20.08 -22.46 11.60
N CYS A 481 21.20 -22.21 10.91
CA CYS A 481 21.92 -23.26 10.18
C CYS A 481 23.45 -23.18 10.26
N GLY A 482 24.00 -22.20 10.97
CA GLY A 482 25.43 -22.01 11.15
C GLY A 482 26.20 -21.53 9.90
N THR A 483 25.55 -21.31 8.76
CA THR A 483 26.22 -20.77 7.57
C THR A 483 26.69 -19.32 7.82
N PRO A 484 27.94 -18.95 7.45
CA PRO A 484 28.41 -17.57 7.56
C PRO A 484 27.45 -16.57 6.88
N LEU A 485 27.09 -15.52 7.60
CA LEU A 485 26.24 -14.46 7.05
C LEU A 485 27.07 -13.53 6.15
N ALA A 486 26.48 -13.11 5.03
CA ALA A 486 27.13 -12.22 4.08
C ALA A 486 26.12 -11.26 3.42
N PRO A 487 26.54 -10.07 2.99
CA PRO A 487 25.77 -9.24 2.07
C PRO A 487 25.40 -10.03 0.80
N ALA A 488 24.19 -9.84 0.25
CA ALA A 488 23.84 -10.52 -1.01
C ALA A 488 24.62 -9.98 -2.20
N LYS A 489 25.02 -8.70 -2.15
CA LYS A 489 25.83 -8.00 -3.17
C LYS A 489 26.77 -7.02 -2.46
N GLU A 490 27.80 -6.59 -3.15
CA GLU A 490 28.69 -5.53 -2.67
C GLU A 490 27.88 -4.25 -2.40
N GLY A 491 28.03 -3.69 -1.20
CA GLY A 491 27.27 -2.51 -0.75
C GLY A 491 25.91 -2.79 -0.10
N ASP A 492 25.43 -4.05 -0.07
CA ASP A 492 24.20 -4.39 0.66
C ASP A 492 24.45 -4.34 2.18
N ILE A 493 23.67 -3.52 2.88
CA ILE A 493 23.77 -3.34 4.34
C ILE A 493 23.23 -4.57 5.06
N ASP A 494 22.22 -5.22 4.50
CA ASP A 494 21.56 -6.36 5.12
C ASP A 494 22.43 -7.62 4.99
N LEU A 495 22.79 -8.21 6.14
CA LEU A 495 23.39 -9.54 6.16
C LEU A 495 22.34 -10.62 5.89
N ARG A 496 22.71 -11.60 5.07
CA ARG A 496 21.84 -12.71 4.68
C ARG A 496 22.53 -14.05 4.85
N CYS A 497 21.73 -15.07 5.14
CA CYS A 497 22.17 -16.46 5.08
C CYS A 497 22.21 -16.92 3.61
N PRO A 498 23.39 -17.22 3.03
CA PRO A 498 23.50 -17.62 1.64
C PRO A 498 23.05 -19.07 1.39
N ASN A 499 22.78 -19.85 2.44
CA ASN A 499 22.23 -21.20 2.32
C ASN A 499 20.73 -21.17 1.96
N ALA A 500 20.41 -20.69 0.76
CA ALA A 500 19.03 -20.55 0.29
C ALA A 500 18.31 -21.90 0.16
N ARG A 501 19.02 -22.97 -0.21
CA ARG A 501 18.41 -24.30 -0.44
C ARG A 501 17.86 -24.90 0.85
N SER A 502 18.69 -25.06 1.88
CA SER A 502 18.39 -25.92 3.03
C SER A 502 18.42 -25.23 4.38
N CYS A 503 18.61 -23.89 4.45
CA CYS A 503 18.50 -23.18 5.72
C CYS A 503 17.09 -23.40 6.29
N PRO A 504 16.93 -23.99 7.50
CA PRO A 504 15.62 -24.40 7.98
C PRO A 504 14.63 -23.24 8.10
N ALA A 505 15.09 -22.06 8.51
CA ALA A 505 14.25 -20.86 8.58
C ALA A 505 13.80 -20.35 7.20
N GLN A 506 14.66 -20.45 6.18
CA GLN A 506 14.29 -20.09 4.82
C GLN A 506 13.29 -21.09 4.24
N VAL A 507 13.53 -22.40 4.40
CA VAL A 507 12.60 -23.45 3.93
C VAL A 507 11.24 -23.30 4.61
N ARG A 508 11.21 -23.14 5.95
CA ARG A 508 9.98 -22.84 6.71
C ARG A 508 9.24 -21.64 6.11
N GLY A 509 9.94 -20.51 5.95
CA GLY A 509 9.33 -19.29 5.43
C GLY A 509 8.84 -19.40 3.98
N ARG A 510 9.48 -20.24 3.14
CA ARG A 510 9.01 -20.48 1.77
C ARG A 510 7.77 -21.37 1.77
N VAL A 511 7.75 -22.44 2.56
CA VAL A 511 6.58 -23.32 2.73
C VAL A 511 5.39 -22.55 3.30
N GLU A 512 5.60 -21.72 4.32
CA GLU A 512 4.55 -20.85 4.87
C GLU A 512 4.03 -19.85 3.83
N HIS A 513 4.92 -19.22 3.06
CA HIS A 513 4.54 -18.30 1.99
C HIS A 513 3.67 -18.97 0.92
N ILE A 514 3.99 -20.21 0.53
CA ILE A 514 3.19 -20.98 -0.43
C ILE A 514 1.75 -21.15 0.06
N GLY A 515 1.56 -21.40 1.36
CA GLY A 515 0.23 -21.54 1.98
C GLY A 515 -0.56 -20.25 2.13
N SER A 516 0.09 -19.08 2.02
CA SER A 516 -0.56 -17.77 2.24
C SER A 516 -1.70 -17.48 1.24
N ARG A 517 -2.63 -16.61 1.65
CA ARG A 517 -3.73 -16.12 0.81
C ARG A 517 -3.24 -15.51 -0.51
N GLY A 518 -2.11 -14.81 -0.49
CA GLY A 518 -1.52 -14.19 -1.68
C GLY A 518 -0.86 -15.18 -2.65
N ALA A 519 -0.56 -16.40 -2.21
CA ALA A 519 -0.01 -17.48 -3.01
C ALA A 519 -1.09 -18.52 -3.32
N LEU A 520 -1.00 -19.75 -2.80
CA LEU A 520 -1.89 -20.85 -3.18
C LEU A 520 -3.14 -20.98 -2.30
N ASP A 521 -3.21 -20.21 -1.20
CA ASP A 521 -4.33 -20.22 -0.26
C ASP A 521 -4.63 -21.64 0.24
N VAL A 522 -3.63 -22.23 0.92
CA VAL A 522 -3.70 -23.60 1.45
C VAL A 522 -4.08 -23.50 2.93
N GLU A 523 -5.34 -23.76 3.23
CA GLU A 523 -5.78 -23.84 4.63
C GLU A 523 -4.99 -24.92 5.39
N ALA A 524 -4.79 -24.70 6.69
CA ALA A 524 -3.97 -25.53 7.57
C ALA A 524 -2.45 -25.54 7.27
N LEU A 525 -1.95 -24.79 6.28
CA LEU A 525 -0.50 -24.56 6.05
C LEU A 525 -0.04 -23.20 6.61
N GLY A 526 -0.21 -23.00 7.92
CA GLY A 526 0.32 -21.83 8.63
C GLY A 526 1.71 -22.07 9.23
N GLU A 527 2.25 -21.08 9.94
CA GLU A 527 3.60 -21.12 10.55
C GLU A 527 3.90 -22.41 11.32
N VAL A 528 2.99 -22.87 12.18
CA VAL A 528 3.19 -24.09 12.99
C VAL A 528 3.27 -25.33 12.10
N ALA A 529 2.45 -25.41 11.05
CA ALA A 529 2.46 -26.54 10.12
C ALA A 529 3.72 -26.49 9.24
N ALA A 530 4.11 -25.31 8.73
CA ALA A 530 5.35 -25.14 8.01
C ALA A 530 6.55 -25.54 8.86
N ALA A 531 6.63 -25.05 10.11
CA ALA A 531 7.67 -25.44 11.05
C ALA A 531 7.66 -26.94 11.34
N ALA A 532 6.48 -27.56 11.46
CA ALA A 532 6.35 -29.00 11.67
C ALA A 532 6.89 -29.82 10.50
N LEU A 533 6.65 -29.37 9.26
CA LEU A 533 7.10 -30.07 8.05
C LEU A 533 8.60 -29.86 7.77
N THR A 534 9.19 -28.74 8.20
CA THR A 534 10.57 -28.38 7.86
C THR A 534 11.56 -28.47 9.02
N GLN A 535 11.07 -28.37 10.25
CA GLN A 535 11.85 -28.33 11.49
C GLN A 535 11.18 -29.17 12.62
N PRO A 536 10.81 -30.43 12.38
CA PRO A 536 10.26 -31.28 13.43
C PRO A 536 11.31 -31.61 14.49
N VAL A 537 10.84 -31.92 15.68
CA VAL A 537 11.62 -32.64 16.69
C VAL A 537 11.68 -34.13 16.35
N GLU A 538 10.57 -34.66 15.86
CA GLU A 538 10.43 -36.04 15.39
C GLU A 538 9.55 -36.03 14.14
N PRO A 539 9.90 -36.73 13.05
CA PRO A 539 11.16 -37.45 12.83
C PRO A 539 12.38 -36.52 12.79
N ALA A 540 13.59 -37.08 12.95
CA ALA A 540 14.84 -36.28 12.92
C ALA A 540 15.14 -35.71 11.52
N GLU A 541 14.75 -36.44 10.48
CA GLU A 541 14.75 -35.96 9.10
C GLU A 541 13.39 -35.31 8.80
N PRO A 542 13.35 -34.04 8.40
CA PRO A 542 12.09 -33.34 8.14
C PRO A 542 11.36 -33.93 6.93
N PRO A 543 10.02 -34.01 6.95
CA PRO A 543 9.22 -34.34 5.77
C PRO A 543 9.57 -33.47 4.55
N LEU A 544 9.91 -32.20 4.78
CA LEU A 544 10.34 -31.25 3.75
C LEU A 544 11.74 -30.71 4.06
N THR A 545 12.73 -31.16 3.28
CA THR A 545 14.07 -30.57 3.25
C THR A 545 14.14 -29.34 2.33
N THR A 546 13.24 -29.30 1.33
CA THR A 546 12.91 -28.15 0.48
C THR A 546 11.40 -28.16 0.20
N GLU A 547 10.89 -27.12 -0.42
CA GLU A 547 9.50 -27.01 -0.87
C GLU A 547 9.15 -27.93 -2.06
N ALA A 548 10.11 -28.61 -2.68
CA ALA A 548 9.88 -29.48 -3.83
C ALA A 548 8.89 -30.62 -3.50
N GLY A 549 9.07 -31.27 -2.35
CA GLY A 549 8.24 -32.40 -1.93
C GLY A 549 6.83 -32.03 -1.41
N LEU A 550 6.45 -30.75 -1.44
CA LEU A 550 5.21 -30.26 -0.80
C LEU A 550 3.95 -30.95 -1.34
N PHE A 551 3.84 -31.10 -2.66
CA PHE A 551 2.66 -31.68 -3.31
C PHE A 551 2.65 -33.22 -3.34
N SER A 552 3.75 -33.86 -2.95
CA SER A 552 3.87 -35.31 -2.83
C SER A 552 3.69 -35.81 -1.40
N LEU A 553 3.49 -34.92 -0.42
CA LEU A 553 3.26 -35.29 0.97
C LEU A 553 2.06 -36.24 1.10
N THR A 554 2.28 -37.35 1.80
CA THR A 554 1.25 -38.31 2.15
C THR A 554 0.87 -38.20 3.62
N MET A 555 -0.26 -38.80 4.00
CA MET A 555 -0.66 -38.88 5.41
C MET A 555 0.42 -39.57 6.27
N ALA A 556 1.09 -40.59 5.73
CA ALA A 556 2.13 -41.32 6.45
C ALA A 556 3.36 -40.44 6.75
N ASP A 557 3.69 -39.49 5.87
CA ASP A 557 4.84 -38.59 6.04
C ASP A 557 4.60 -37.57 7.16
N ILE A 558 3.39 -37.02 7.21
CA ILE A 558 3.05 -35.93 8.16
C ILE A 558 2.56 -36.45 9.51
N PHE A 559 1.96 -37.64 9.57
CA PHE A 559 1.39 -38.20 10.79
C PHE A 559 2.34 -38.31 12.00
N PRO A 560 3.60 -38.77 11.86
CA PRO A 560 4.49 -38.94 13.01
C PRO A 560 5.02 -37.61 13.58
N VAL A 561 4.80 -36.50 12.88
CA VAL A 561 5.47 -35.23 13.16
C VAL A 561 5.11 -34.67 14.53
N THR A 562 6.15 -34.30 15.27
CA THR A 562 6.10 -33.57 16.53
C THR A 562 6.96 -32.32 16.41
N VAL A 563 6.43 -31.16 16.77
CA VAL A 563 7.13 -29.87 16.65
C VAL A 563 7.08 -29.09 17.97
N ILE A 564 8.12 -28.29 18.23
CA ILE A 564 8.11 -27.31 19.31
C ILE A 564 7.35 -26.07 18.84
N VAL A 565 6.34 -25.67 19.59
CA VAL A 565 5.65 -24.41 19.34
C VAL A 565 6.58 -23.29 19.75
N ARG A 566 7.01 -22.49 18.78
CA ARG A 566 7.76 -21.27 19.04
C ARG A 566 6.81 -20.09 19.15
N ASP A 567 7.29 -19.06 19.82
CA ASP A 567 6.63 -17.78 19.90
C ASP A 567 6.96 -16.97 18.65
N ASN A 568 5.93 -16.60 17.89
CA ASN A 568 6.08 -15.95 16.58
C ASN A 568 6.83 -14.62 16.65
N GLU A 569 6.78 -13.95 17.80
CA GLU A 569 7.52 -12.70 18.02
C GLU A 569 8.97 -13.05 18.34
N THR A 570 9.21 -13.79 19.44
CA THR A 570 10.58 -13.96 19.97
C THR A 570 11.39 -15.08 19.32
N GLY A 571 10.76 -15.97 18.56
CA GLY A 571 11.37 -17.20 18.01
C GLY A 571 11.71 -18.25 19.09
N LEU A 572 11.50 -17.95 20.36
CA LEU A 572 11.81 -18.84 21.48
C LEU A 572 10.77 -19.95 21.62
N PRO A 573 11.15 -21.14 22.13
CA PRO A 573 10.20 -22.17 22.49
C PRO A 573 9.16 -21.64 23.49
N LYS A 574 7.87 -21.82 23.20
CA LYS A 574 6.83 -21.63 24.22
C LYS A 574 7.01 -22.70 25.28
N LEU A 575 6.89 -22.32 26.55
CA LEU A 575 7.01 -23.26 27.66
C LEU A 575 5.62 -23.64 28.20
N ASN A 576 5.50 -24.86 28.71
CA ASN A 576 4.38 -25.31 29.53
C ASN A 576 4.51 -24.72 30.95
N GLU A 577 3.47 -24.87 31.78
CA GLU A 577 3.46 -24.38 33.17
C GLU A 577 4.61 -24.94 34.03
N ASP A 578 5.13 -26.12 33.68
CA ASP A 578 6.25 -26.77 34.35
C ASP A 578 7.63 -26.34 33.83
N GLY A 579 7.66 -25.39 32.88
CA GLY A 579 8.89 -24.89 32.24
C GLY A 579 9.44 -25.75 31.12
N SER A 580 8.80 -26.87 30.77
CA SER A 580 9.20 -27.71 29.62
C SER A 580 8.77 -27.09 28.28
N GLU A 581 9.48 -27.38 27.19
CA GLU A 581 9.09 -26.90 25.85
C GLU A 581 7.73 -27.46 25.42
N LYS A 582 6.86 -26.58 24.92
CA LYS A 582 5.54 -26.94 24.42
C LYS A 582 5.66 -27.67 23.10
N ARG A 583 5.46 -28.99 23.14
CA ARG A 583 5.45 -29.87 21.98
C ARG A 583 4.03 -30.14 21.52
N VAL A 584 3.80 -30.12 20.21
CA VAL A 584 2.51 -30.43 19.60
C VAL A 584 2.67 -31.43 18.47
N THR A 585 1.59 -32.18 18.22
CA THR A 585 1.47 -33.16 17.14
C THR A 585 0.37 -32.69 16.19
N PRO A 586 0.65 -31.70 15.32
CA PRO A 586 -0.40 -30.98 14.60
C PRO A 586 -1.22 -31.88 13.67
N PHE A 587 -0.63 -32.99 13.20
CA PHE A 587 -1.23 -33.87 12.21
C PHE A 587 -1.86 -35.15 12.77
N ARG A 588 -1.81 -35.37 14.09
CA ARG A 588 -2.46 -36.52 14.73
C ARG A 588 -3.18 -36.14 16.02
N ARG A 589 -4.18 -36.94 16.36
CA ARG A 589 -4.89 -36.84 17.65
C ARG A 589 -5.06 -38.22 18.24
N ARG A 590 -5.27 -38.29 19.55
CA ARG A 590 -5.57 -39.55 20.22
C ARG A 590 -6.82 -40.20 19.63
N ARG A 591 -6.75 -41.52 19.40
CA ARG A 591 -7.86 -42.36 18.95
C ARG A 591 -8.95 -42.38 20.01
N ALA A 592 -10.20 -42.15 19.59
CA ALA A 592 -11.38 -42.19 20.43
C ALA A 592 -12.26 -43.40 20.05
N LYS A 593 -13.22 -43.78 20.91
CA LYS A 593 -14.11 -44.93 20.68
C LYS A 593 -14.86 -44.88 19.34
N ARG A 594 -15.14 -43.68 18.82
CA ARG A 594 -15.84 -43.45 17.55
C ARG A 594 -15.01 -43.80 16.32
N ASP A 595 -13.68 -43.88 16.46
CA ASP A 595 -12.75 -44.06 15.36
C ASP A 595 -12.46 -45.55 15.05
N GLY A 596 -13.10 -46.48 15.77
CA GLY A 596 -12.88 -47.92 15.59
C GLY A 596 -11.54 -48.42 16.11
N VAL A 597 -11.30 -49.73 15.97
CA VAL A 597 -10.03 -50.38 16.28
C VAL A 597 -9.08 -50.17 15.11
N HIS A 598 -7.81 -49.88 15.37
CA HIS A 598 -6.80 -49.76 14.32
C HIS A 598 -6.68 -51.08 13.54
N ASP A 599 -6.73 -50.98 12.21
CA ASP A 599 -6.48 -52.08 11.30
C ASP A 599 -5.14 -51.85 10.57
N PRO A 600 -4.07 -52.56 10.94
CA PRO A 600 -2.77 -52.42 10.28
C PRO A 600 -2.79 -52.92 8.83
N ALA A 601 -3.86 -53.59 8.39
CA ALA A 601 -4.06 -54.04 7.01
C ALA A 601 -4.97 -53.11 6.19
N ALA A 602 -5.34 -51.94 6.72
CA ALA A 602 -6.13 -50.95 5.99
C ALA A 602 -5.42 -50.54 4.68
N ALA A 603 -6.21 -50.39 3.61
CA ALA A 603 -5.67 -50.02 2.29
C ALA A 603 -5.15 -48.58 2.25
N GLU A 604 -5.74 -47.69 3.05
CA GLU A 604 -5.30 -46.32 3.25
C GLU A 604 -4.80 -46.17 4.70
N PHE A 605 -3.75 -45.37 4.87
CA PHE A 605 -3.17 -45.12 6.20
C PHE A 605 -4.16 -44.37 7.10
N ASP A 606 -4.62 -45.01 8.18
CA ASP A 606 -5.64 -44.50 9.10
C ASP A 606 -5.09 -44.10 10.49
N GLY A 607 -3.77 -44.14 10.66
CA GLY A 607 -3.07 -43.83 11.90
C GLY A 607 -2.41 -45.06 12.53
N ASP A 608 -2.34 -45.09 13.85
CA ASP A 608 -1.76 -46.17 14.65
C ASP A 608 -2.73 -46.65 15.76
N GLU A 609 -2.27 -47.56 16.61
CA GLU A 609 -3.04 -48.11 17.73
C GLU A 609 -3.57 -47.03 18.68
N SER A 610 -2.82 -45.94 18.85
CA SER A 610 -3.05 -44.89 19.83
C SER A 610 -3.69 -43.63 19.25
N SER A 611 -3.49 -43.37 17.96
CA SER A 611 -3.71 -42.09 17.31
C SER A 611 -4.27 -42.23 15.91
N VAL A 612 -5.03 -41.22 15.47
CA VAL A 612 -5.61 -41.10 14.13
C VAL A 612 -5.28 -39.72 13.55
N PRO A 613 -5.32 -39.53 12.22
CA PRO A 613 -5.13 -38.23 11.60
C PRO A 613 -5.98 -37.14 12.23
N SER A 614 -5.38 -35.97 12.45
CA SER A 614 -6.12 -34.79 12.91
C SER A 614 -6.98 -34.23 11.78
N LYS A 615 -7.99 -33.41 12.14
CA LYS A 615 -8.78 -32.68 11.16
C LYS A 615 -7.87 -31.80 10.27
N ASN A 616 -6.90 -31.11 10.89
CA ASN A 616 -5.93 -30.28 10.18
C ASN A 616 -5.07 -31.07 9.20
N ALA A 617 -4.70 -32.33 9.50
CA ALA A 617 -3.95 -33.16 8.57
C ALA A 617 -4.75 -33.47 7.30
N ILE A 618 -6.02 -33.83 7.48
CA ILE A 618 -6.93 -34.14 6.36
C ILE A 618 -7.18 -32.89 5.53
N GLU A 619 -7.46 -31.75 6.18
CA GLU A 619 -7.66 -30.47 5.50
C GLU A 619 -6.40 -30.01 4.75
N LEU A 620 -5.22 -30.14 5.35
CA LEU A 620 -3.96 -29.77 4.70
C LEU A 620 -3.76 -30.54 3.39
N LEU A 621 -3.85 -31.88 3.42
CA LEU A 621 -3.63 -32.69 2.21
C LEU A 621 -4.71 -32.42 1.15
N ALA A 622 -5.97 -32.24 1.56
CA ALA A 622 -7.04 -31.90 0.62
C ALA A 622 -6.83 -30.53 -0.04
N ASN A 623 -6.38 -29.52 0.74
CA ASN A 623 -6.09 -28.19 0.21
C ASN A 623 -4.84 -28.19 -0.69
N LEU A 624 -3.81 -28.99 -0.37
CA LEU A 624 -2.66 -29.18 -1.24
C LEU A 624 -3.05 -29.82 -2.58
N ASP A 625 -3.95 -30.81 -2.56
CA ASP A 625 -4.44 -31.41 -3.81
C ASP A 625 -5.24 -30.40 -4.65
N GLY A 626 -6.15 -29.65 -4.02
CA GLY A 626 -6.88 -28.56 -4.68
C GLY A 626 -5.99 -27.42 -5.17
N ALA A 627 -4.83 -27.20 -4.53
CA ALA A 627 -3.88 -26.16 -4.91
C ALA A 627 -3.17 -26.44 -6.25
N LYS A 628 -3.12 -27.70 -6.70
CA LYS A 628 -2.45 -28.11 -7.96
C LYS A 628 -3.05 -27.47 -9.21
N THR A 629 -4.31 -27.03 -9.15
CA THR A 629 -5.02 -26.43 -10.29
C THR A 629 -5.30 -24.94 -10.07
N ARG A 630 -4.59 -24.28 -9.16
CA ARG A 630 -4.72 -22.83 -8.95
C ARG A 630 -4.22 -22.07 -10.20
N PRO A 631 -4.68 -20.83 -10.43
CA PRO A 631 -4.24 -20.03 -11.57
C PRO A 631 -2.72 -19.90 -11.65
N LEU A 632 -2.15 -19.90 -12.86
CA LEU A 632 -0.72 -19.81 -13.10
C LEU A 632 -0.06 -18.65 -12.35
N ALA A 633 -0.72 -17.48 -12.29
CA ALA A 633 -0.22 -16.33 -11.53
C ALA A 633 0.06 -16.66 -10.05
N ARG A 634 -0.80 -17.45 -9.40
CA ARG A 634 -0.62 -17.86 -8.00
C ARG A 634 0.52 -18.86 -7.84
N LEU A 635 0.66 -19.77 -8.80
CA LEU A 635 1.78 -20.72 -8.84
C LEU A 635 3.13 -20.00 -9.01
N LEU A 636 3.19 -18.97 -9.86
CA LEU A 636 4.38 -18.13 -10.02
C LEU A 636 4.74 -17.38 -8.73
N VAL A 637 3.75 -16.83 -8.00
CA VAL A 637 3.97 -16.21 -6.68
C VAL A 637 4.48 -17.24 -5.67
N ALA A 638 3.97 -18.47 -5.73
CA ALA A 638 4.37 -19.56 -4.82
C ALA A 638 5.83 -20.01 -5.02
N LEU A 639 6.37 -19.90 -6.24
CA LEU A 639 7.79 -20.16 -6.53
C LEU A 639 8.76 -19.18 -5.86
N ASN A 640 8.25 -18.07 -5.32
CA ASN A 640 9.03 -17.13 -4.51
C ASN A 640 10.22 -16.51 -5.27
N ILE A 641 10.03 -16.28 -6.57
CA ILE A 641 11.02 -15.65 -7.42
C ILE A 641 11.15 -14.17 -6.99
N ARG A 642 12.38 -13.72 -6.79
CA ARG A 642 12.66 -12.34 -6.35
C ARG A 642 12.08 -11.34 -7.35
N HIS A 643 11.45 -10.27 -6.85
CA HIS A 643 10.76 -9.24 -7.64
C HIS A 643 9.49 -9.69 -8.38
N VAL A 644 9.16 -10.99 -8.40
CA VAL A 644 7.92 -11.51 -9.00
C VAL A 644 6.82 -11.54 -7.94
N GLY A 645 6.21 -10.38 -7.70
CA GLY A 645 5.02 -10.26 -6.86
C GLY A 645 3.73 -10.60 -7.62
N PRO A 646 2.55 -10.52 -6.97
CA PRO A 646 1.25 -10.86 -7.59
C PRO A 646 0.96 -10.10 -8.89
N VAL A 647 1.41 -8.85 -9.01
CA VAL A 647 1.20 -8.01 -10.20
C VAL A 647 2.00 -8.52 -11.39
N ALA A 648 3.31 -8.69 -11.21
CA ALA A 648 4.18 -9.23 -12.25
C ALA A 648 3.77 -10.66 -12.64
N ALA A 649 3.41 -11.48 -11.64
CA ALA A 649 2.95 -12.85 -11.88
C ALA A 649 1.64 -12.91 -12.69
N ARG A 650 0.67 -12.03 -12.41
CA ARG A 650 -0.56 -11.90 -13.22
C ARG A 650 -0.22 -11.53 -14.66
N SER A 651 0.56 -10.48 -14.84
CA SER A 651 0.93 -9.97 -16.17
C SER A 651 1.69 -11.03 -16.99
N LEU A 652 2.63 -11.75 -16.37
CA LEU A 652 3.32 -12.87 -17.00
C LEU A 652 2.38 -14.01 -17.36
N ALA A 653 1.46 -14.38 -16.46
CA ALA A 653 0.52 -15.47 -16.69
C ALA A 653 -0.50 -15.14 -17.79
N GLU A 654 -1.01 -13.91 -17.83
CA GLU A 654 -1.93 -13.40 -18.85
C GLU A 654 -1.26 -13.17 -20.20
N TYR A 655 0.03 -12.81 -20.20
CA TYR A 655 0.75 -12.67 -21.45
C TYR A 655 1.09 -14.03 -22.04
N PHE A 656 1.75 -14.91 -21.28
CA PHE A 656 2.34 -16.15 -21.79
C PHE A 656 1.43 -17.38 -21.69
N GLY A 657 0.53 -17.44 -20.71
CA GLY A 657 -0.41 -18.54 -20.51
C GLY A 657 0.17 -19.85 -19.99
N SER A 658 1.49 -20.03 -19.95
CA SER A 658 2.13 -21.23 -19.41
C SER A 658 3.54 -20.97 -18.90
N LEU A 659 3.99 -21.75 -17.91
CA LEU A 659 5.35 -21.68 -17.40
C LEU A 659 6.39 -22.01 -18.47
N ASP A 660 6.10 -22.98 -19.34
CA ASP A 660 7.02 -23.36 -20.43
C ASP A 660 7.21 -22.22 -21.43
N ALA A 661 6.15 -21.48 -21.76
CA ALA A 661 6.25 -20.29 -22.60
C ALA A 661 7.08 -19.18 -21.93
N ILE A 662 6.91 -18.98 -20.61
CA ILE A 662 7.72 -18.02 -19.83
C ILE A 662 9.20 -18.44 -19.85
N ARG A 663 9.50 -19.73 -19.65
CA ARG A 663 10.88 -20.26 -19.64
C ARG A 663 11.57 -20.19 -21.00
N ALA A 664 10.80 -20.29 -22.09
CA ALA A 664 11.31 -20.22 -23.45
C ALA A 664 11.51 -18.77 -23.94
N ALA A 665 10.88 -17.80 -23.27
CA ALA A 665 10.97 -16.39 -23.64
C ALA A 665 12.37 -15.83 -23.41
N THR A 666 12.80 -14.97 -24.33
CA THR A 666 14.03 -14.20 -24.19
C THR A 666 13.85 -13.11 -23.13
N ARG A 667 14.97 -12.55 -22.64
CA ARG A 667 14.97 -11.41 -21.72
C ARG A 667 14.13 -10.25 -22.23
N ASP A 668 14.25 -9.93 -23.53
CA ASP A 668 13.53 -8.82 -24.14
C ASP A 668 12.03 -9.11 -24.24
N GLU A 669 11.63 -10.34 -24.60
CA GLU A 669 10.22 -10.75 -24.63
C GLU A 669 9.58 -10.75 -23.24
N LEU A 670 10.32 -11.13 -22.19
CA LEU A 670 9.85 -11.00 -20.81
C LEU A 670 9.68 -9.53 -20.41
N ALA A 671 10.62 -8.67 -20.80
CA ALA A 671 10.59 -7.24 -20.51
C ALA A 671 9.54 -6.45 -21.33
N GLU A 672 8.92 -7.06 -22.33
CA GLU A 672 7.81 -6.47 -23.09
C GLU A 672 6.46 -6.58 -22.37
N VAL A 673 6.37 -7.46 -21.37
CA VAL A 673 5.16 -7.63 -20.56
C VAL A 673 4.98 -6.42 -19.65
N ASP A 674 3.77 -5.87 -19.64
CA ASP A 674 3.46 -4.71 -18.82
C ASP A 674 3.70 -5.00 -17.33
N GLY A 675 4.32 -4.07 -16.61
CA GLY A 675 4.77 -4.26 -15.24
C GLY A 675 5.95 -5.23 -15.04
N VAL A 676 6.55 -5.77 -16.11
CA VAL A 676 7.75 -6.62 -16.06
C VAL A 676 8.94 -5.87 -16.68
N GLY A 677 9.71 -5.19 -15.84
CA GLY A 677 10.95 -4.53 -16.27
C GLY A 677 12.11 -5.52 -16.45
N GLY A 678 13.24 -5.02 -16.99
CA GLY A 678 14.45 -5.82 -17.20
C GLY A 678 14.99 -6.50 -15.92
N ILE A 679 14.83 -5.87 -14.75
CA ILE A 679 15.22 -6.46 -13.45
C ILE A 679 14.41 -7.74 -13.15
N ILE A 680 13.11 -7.73 -13.42
CA ILE A 680 12.22 -8.87 -13.18
C ILE A 680 12.54 -9.98 -14.19
N ALA A 681 12.75 -9.62 -15.46
CA ALA A 681 13.18 -10.56 -16.49
C ALA A 681 14.49 -11.27 -16.12
N ASP A 682 15.50 -10.51 -15.68
CA ASP A 682 16.79 -11.05 -15.24
C ASP A 682 16.64 -11.94 -14.00
N ALA A 683 15.84 -11.54 -13.02
CA ALA A 683 15.59 -12.33 -11.82
C ALA A 683 14.89 -13.66 -12.13
N LEU A 684 13.95 -13.65 -13.08
CA LEU A 684 13.23 -14.85 -13.51
C LEU A 684 14.16 -15.82 -14.24
N ILE A 685 14.95 -15.34 -15.20
CA ILE A 685 15.95 -16.15 -15.91
C ILE A 685 16.95 -16.76 -14.92
N ALA A 686 17.55 -15.92 -14.06
CA ALA A 686 18.54 -16.36 -13.07
C ALA A 686 17.96 -17.39 -12.08
N TRP A 687 16.67 -17.29 -11.74
CA TRP A 687 16.03 -18.28 -10.87
C TRP A 687 16.01 -19.66 -11.51
N PHE A 688 15.67 -19.75 -12.81
CA PHE A 688 15.68 -21.00 -13.56
C PHE A 688 17.09 -21.50 -13.91
N GLU A 689 18.16 -20.72 -13.71
CA GLU A 689 19.54 -21.19 -13.88
C GLU A 689 20.01 -22.09 -12.73
N VAL A 690 19.34 -22.04 -11.58
CA VAL A 690 19.70 -22.79 -10.37
C VAL A 690 19.06 -24.19 -10.38
N ASP A 691 19.87 -25.22 -10.28
CA ASP A 691 19.41 -26.61 -10.45
C ASP A 691 18.33 -27.04 -9.44
N TRP A 692 18.48 -26.71 -8.16
CA TRP A 692 17.48 -27.08 -7.14
C TRP A 692 16.18 -26.29 -7.25
N HIS A 693 16.17 -25.15 -7.95
CA HIS A 693 14.91 -24.46 -8.27
C HIS A 693 14.13 -25.19 -9.37
N ARG A 694 14.84 -25.77 -10.36
CA ARG A 694 14.20 -26.61 -11.38
C ARG A 694 13.62 -27.88 -10.78
N GLU A 695 14.32 -28.48 -9.82
CA GLU A 695 13.86 -29.65 -9.04
C GLU A 695 12.47 -29.39 -8.43
N ILE A 696 12.21 -28.19 -7.89
CA ILE A 696 10.87 -27.81 -7.36
C ILE A 696 9.80 -27.93 -8.44
N VAL A 697 10.04 -27.32 -9.61
CA VAL A 697 9.08 -27.33 -10.71
C VAL A 697 8.86 -28.75 -11.23
N GLU A 698 9.93 -29.55 -11.32
CA GLU A 698 9.88 -30.94 -11.75
C GLU A 698 9.06 -31.82 -10.79
N GLU A 699 9.31 -31.74 -9.49
CA GLU A 699 8.56 -32.50 -8.48
C GLU A 699 7.09 -32.07 -8.41
N TRP A 700 6.82 -30.76 -8.47
CA TRP A 700 5.45 -30.24 -8.50
C TRP A 700 4.71 -30.72 -9.75
N THR A 701 5.38 -30.71 -10.90
CA THR A 701 4.82 -31.25 -12.16
C THR A 701 4.54 -32.74 -12.02
N ALA A 702 5.46 -33.52 -11.46
CA ALA A 702 5.28 -34.95 -11.23
C ALA A 702 4.13 -35.25 -10.25
N ALA A 703 3.89 -34.37 -9.28
CA ALA A 703 2.77 -34.43 -8.34
C ALA A 703 1.42 -33.95 -8.93
N GLY A 704 1.42 -33.45 -10.17
CA GLY A 704 0.21 -33.08 -10.92
C GLY A 704 -0.14 -31.58 -10.94
N VAL A 705 0.79 -30.69 -10.56
CA VAL A 705 0.58 -29.23 -10.65
C VAL A 705 0.44 -28.79 -12.11
N GLN A 706 -0.59 -27.98 -12.38
CA GLN A 706 -0.91 -27.47 -13.71
C GLN A 706 -0.24 -26.13 -13.97
N TRP A 707 0.80 -26.14 -14.81
CA TRP A 707 1.59 -24.95 -15.15
C TRP A 707 1.06 -24.14 -16.35
N ALA A 708 -0.15 -24.41 -16.81
CA ALA A 708 -0.75 -23.75 -17.95
C ALA A 708 -2.18 -23.33 -17.66
N THR A 709 -2.57 -22.16 -18.17
CA THR A 709 -3.94 -21.67 -18.15
C THR A 709 -4.73 -22.36 -19.27
N PRO A 710 -5.72 -23.22 -18.97
CA PRO A 710 -6.49 -23.92 -20.00
C PRO A 710 -7.17 -22.94 -20.96
N GLY A 711 -7.02 -23.16 -22.26
CA GLY A 711 -7.65 -22.33 -23.30
C GLY A 711 -6.98 -20.98 -23.54
N HIS A 712 -5.79 -20.73 -22.98
CA HIS A 712 -5.05 -19.49 -23.24
C HIS A 712 -4.63 -19.38 -24.72
N PRO A 713 -4.82 -18.22 -25.38
CA PRO A 713 -4.57 -18.06 -26.82
C PRO A 713 -3.08 -18.04 -27.19
N GLY A 714 -2.19 -17.99 -26.20
CA GLY A 714 -0.73 -17.95 -26.36
C GLY A 714 -0.13 -16.55 -26.14
N PRO A 715 1.21 -16.42 -26.22
CA PRO A 715 1.94 -15.17 -25.96
C PRO A 715 1.39 -13.96 -26.74
N GLY A 716 0.90 -12.96 -26.01
CA GLY A 716 0.44 -11.69 -26.58
C GLY A 716 -0.73 -11.81 -27.57
N ALA A 717 -1.56 -12.85 -27.41
CA ALA A 717 -2.69 -13.17 -28.28
C ALA A 717 -4.07 -12.93 -27.62
N ALA A 718 -4.15 -12.15 -26.53
CA ALA A 718 -5.40 -11.58 -26.05
C ALA A 718 -5.94 -10.57 -27.09
N VAL A 719 -6.50 -11.09 -28.18
CA VAL A 719 -7.21 -10.33 -29.22
C VAL A 719 -8.63 -10.89 -29.25
N ALA A 720 -9.58 -10.04 -28.86
CA ALA A 720 -10.99 -10.29 -29.06
C ALA A 720 -11.31 -10.40 -30.55
N ALA A 721 -12.28 -11.24 -30.88
CA ALA A 721 -12.66 -11.58 -32.24
C ALA A 721 -13.30 -10.40 -33.00
N GLY A 722 -12.73 -10.07 -34.17
CA GLY A 722 -13.35 -9.24 -35.21
C GLY A 722 -13.25 -7.72 -35.01
N GLY A 723 -13.00 -6.99 -36.11
CA GLY A 723 -12.89 -5.53 -36.15
C GLY A 723 -12.13 -5.03 -37.38
N VAL A 724 -12.14 -3.72 -37.65
CA VAL A 724 -11.47 -3.08 -38.80
C VAL A 724 -9.94 -3.19 -38.76
N LEU A 725 -9.37 -3.49 -37.59
CA LEU A 725 -7.94 -3.72 -37.36
C LEU A 725 -7.60 -5.20 -37.14
N SER A 726 -8.47 -6.14 -37.53
CA SER A 726 -8.18 -7.56 -37.38
C SER A 726 -6.86 -7.97 -38.05
N GLY A 727 -5.94 -8.51 -37.26
CA GLY A 727 -4.61 -8.92 -37.71
C GLY A 727 -3.59 -7.79 -37.84
N VAL A 728 -3.94 -6.56 -37.45
CA VAL A 728 -3.06 -5.38 -37.50
C VAL A 728 -2.49 -5.08 -36.12
N THR A 729 -1.17 -4.90 -36.03
CA THR A 729 -0.46 -4.50 -34.82
C THR A 729 -0.13 -3.02 -34.84
N VAL A 730 -0.58 -2.28 -33.81
CA VAL A 730 -0.42 -0.83 -33.71
C VAL A 730 0.27 -0.48 -32.39
N VAL A 731 1.30 0.37 -32.47
CA VAL A 731 1.95 0.97 -31.29
C VAL A 731 1.55 2.44 -31.21
N ALA A 732 0.92 2.85 -30.10
CA ALA A 732 0.66 4.25 -29.80
C ALA A 732 1.78 4.82 -28.90
N THR A 733 2.36 5.97 -29.28
CA THR A 733 3.45 6.61 -28.55
C THR A 733 3.40 8.13 -28.69
N GLY A 734 3.79 8.86 -27.63
CA GLY A 734 3.61 10.31 -27.57
C GLY A 734 2.15 10.71 -27.30
N SER A 735 1.89 12.02 -27.25
CA SER A 735 0.55 12.56 -27.03
C SER A 735 -0.26 12.55 -28.33
N LEU A 736 -1.27 11.70 -28.43
CA LEU A 736 -2.20 11.64 -29.56
C LEU A 736 -3.42 12.52 -29.25
N GLU A 737 -3.61 13.60 -30.01
CA GLU A 737 -4.73 14.52 -29.82
C GLU A 737 -6.07 13.77 -29.94
N GLY A 738 -6.97 13.98 -28.97
CA GLY A 738 -8.27 13.29 -28.90
C GLY A 738 -8.26 11.92 -28.21
N PHE A 739 -7.09 11.37 -27.84
CA PHE A 739 -6.98 10.10 -27.12
C PHE A 739 -6.12 10.25 -25.85
N THR A 740 -6.59 9.72 -24.72
CA THR A 740 -5.68 9.43 -23.60
C THR A 740 -4.77 8.26 -24.00
N ARG A 741 -3.62 8.06 -23.34
CA ARG A 741 -2.72 6.94 -23.64
C ARG A 741 -3.45 5.59 -23.53
N GLU A 742 -4.24 5.42 -22.47
CA GLU A 742 -5.12 4.26 -22.27
C GLU A 742 -6.23 4.21 -23.33
N GLY A 743 -6.86 5.35 -23.64
CA GLY A 743 -7.91 5.45 -24.65
C GLY A 743 -7.43 5.09 -26.06
N ALA A 744 -6.17 5.36 -26.40
CA ALA A 744 -5.57 4.94 -27.66
C ALA A 744 -5.38 3.42 -27.71
N LEU A 745 -4.90 2.81 -26.62
CA LEU A 745 -4.78 1.36 -26.52
C LEU A 745 -6.16 0.69 -26.58
N GLU A 746 -7.13 1.24 -25.87
CA GLU A 746 -8.51 0.77 -25.88
C GLU A 746 -9.13 0.89 -27.27
N ALA A 747 -8.91 2.01 -27.97
CA ALA A 747 -9.41 2.20 -29.33
C ALA A 747 -8.85 1.17 -30.32
N ILE A 748 -7.55 0.84 -30.22
CA ILE A 748 -6.94 -0.23 -31.03
C ILE A 748 -7.60 -1.58 -30.75
N VAL A 749 -7.81 -1.90 -29.47
CA VAL A 749 -8.41 -3.17 -29.05
C VAL A 749 -9.88 -3.26 -29.45
N GLN A 750 -10.66 -2.19 -29.25
CA GLN A 750 -12.07 -2.09 -29.67
C GLN A 750 -12.21 -2.21 -31.20
N ALA A 751 -11.25 -1.69 -31.95
CA ALA A 751 -11.18 -1.83 -33.40
C ALA A 751 -10.73 -3.25 -33.86
N GLY A 752 -10.46 -4.17 -32.94
CA GLY A 752 -10.06 -5.56 -33.22
C GLY A 752 -8.58 -5.75 -33.54
N GLY A 753 -7.74 -4.74 -33.26
CA GLY A 753 -6.30 -4.74 -33.49
C GLY A 753 -5.48 -5.16 -32.27
N LYS A 754 -4.19 -5.41 -32.51
CA LYS A 754 -3.22 -5.70 -31.44
C LYS A 754 -2.52 -4.42 -31.01
N ALA A 755 -2.86 -3.92 -29.82
CA ALA A 755 -2.14 -2.81 -29.19
C ALA A 755 -0.80 -3.31 -28.62
N ALA A 756 0.32 -2.87 -29.18
CA ALA A 756 1.65 -3.26 -28.74
C ALA A 756 2.32 -2.14 -27.92
N SER A 757 3.02 -2.53 -26.85
CA SER A 757 3.77 -1.63 -25.97
C SER A 757 5.14 -1.26 -26.55
N SER A 758 5.69 -2.08 -27.45
CA SER A 758 7.04 -1.93 -28.05
C SER A 758 6.98 -1.91 -29.58
N VAL A 759 7.92 -1.19 -30.19
CA VAL A 759 8.10 -1.20 -31.66
C VAL A 759 9.00 -2.37 -32.06
N SER A 760 8.48 -3.24 -32.92
CA SER A 760 9.18 -4.40 -33.51
C SER A 760 8.97 -4.49 -35.02
N LYS A 761 9.71 -5.37 -35.72
CA LYS A 761 9.51 -5.64 -37.16
C LYS A 761 8.11 -6.18 -37.52
N LYS A 762 7.33 -6.65 -36.53
CA LYS A 762 5.97 -7.15 -36.70
C LYS A 762 4.90 -6.07 -36.49
N THR A 763 5.32 -4.84 -36.20
CA THR A 763 4.42 -3.70 -36.02
C THR A 763 4.00 -3.20 -37.39
N ASP A 764 2.70 -3.01 -37.62
CA ASP A 764 2.20 -2.53 -38.90
C ASP A 764 2.14 -0.99 -38.92
N PHE A 765 1.71 -0.38 -37.82
CA PHE A 765 1.58 1.07 -37.68
C PHE A 765 2.15 1.57 -36.34
N VAL A 766 2.80 2.73 -36.38
CA VAL A 766 3.23 3.46 -35.17
C VAL A 766 2.53 4.81 -35.16
N ALA A 767 1.54 4.98 -34.29
CA ALA A 767 0.90 6.26 -34.06
C ALA A 767 1.79 7.10 -33.14
N ALA A 768 2.38 8.16 -33.67
CA ALA A 768 3.39 8.96 -32.99
C ALA A 768 2.96 10.42 -32.87
N GLY A 769 2.75 10.88 -31.64
CA GLY A 769 2.55 12.29 -31.31
C GLY A 769 3.79 12.95 -30.71
N PRO A 770 3.71 14.24 -30.35
CA PRO A 770 4.75 14.92 -29.58
C PRO A 770 5.16 14.11 -28.33
N GLY A 771 6.46 13.96 -28.10
CA GLY A 771 6.99 13.16 -26.97
C GLY A 771 7.14 11.65 -27.22
N ALA A 772 6.98 11.17 -28.47
CA ALA A 772 7.14 9.73 -28.80
C ALA A 772 8.55 9.14 -28.57
N GLY A 773 9.59 9.98 -28.49
CA GLY A 773 10.93 9.61 -28.02
C GLY A 773 11.57 8.40 -28.72
N SER A 774 12.01 7.42 -27.94
CA SER A 774 12.79 6.26 -28.40
C SER A 774 12.01 5.27 -29.29
N LYS A 775 10.67 5.24 -29.18
CA LYS A 775 9.82 4.37 -30.00
C LYS A 775 9.69 4.90 -31.42
N LEU A 776 9.56 6.21 -31.59
CA LEU A 776 9.59 6.86 -32.89
C LEU A 776 10.93 6.57 -33.60
N ALA A 777 12.05 6.82 -32.92
CA ALA A 777 13.38 6.53 -33.47
C ALA A 777 13.55 5.05 -33.86
N LYS A 778 13.00 4.12 -33.06
CA LYS A 778 13.01 2.69 -33.38
C LYS A 778 12.12 2.35 -34.59
N ALA A 779 10.99 3.04 -34.75
CA ALA A 779 10.09 2.87 -35.90
C ALA A 779 10.73 3.34 -37.20
N GLU A 780 11.37 4.52 -37.18
CA GLU A 780 12.13 5.08 -38.29
C GLU A 780 13.27 4.13 -38.70
N ALA A 781 14.04 3.64 -37.74
CA ALA A 781 15.15 2.71 -38.00
C ALA A 781 14.69 1.37 -38.60
N LEU A 782 13.46 0.95 -38.31
CA LEU A 782 12.86 -0.27 -38.85
C LEU A 782 12.06 -0.05 -40.14
N GLY A 783 11.93 1.20 -40.61
CA GLY A 783 11.18 1.57 -41.82
C GLY A 783 9.68 1.31 -41.70
N LEU A 784 9.12 1.46 -40.50
CA LEU A 784 7.70 1.19 -40.22
C LEU A 784 6.83 2.40 -40.55
N ARG A 785 5.55 2.17 -40.86
CA ARG A 785 4.62 3.25 -41.20
C ARG A 785 4.25 4.04 -39.95
N ILE A 786 4.71 5.29 -39.88
CA ILE A 786 4.41 6.22 -38.78
C ILE A 786 3.20 7.05 -39.20
N ILE A 787 2.25 7.20 -38.28
CA ILE A 787 1.00 7.95 -38.49
C ILE A 787 0.79 8.99 -37.38
N ASP A 788 0.14 10.09 -37.72
CA ASP A 788 -0.22 11.14 -36.75
C ASP A 788 -1.55 10.83 -36.03
N ALA A 789 -2.01 11.76 -35.18
CA ALA A 789 -3.23 11.58 -34.40
C ALA A 789 -4.51 11.54 -35.26
N GLU A 790 -4.59 12.33 -36.33
CA GLU A 790 -5.75 12.34 -37.24
C GLU A 790 -5.84 11.03 -38.01
N GLN A 791 -4.71 10.55 -38.52
CA GLN A 791 -4.58 9.26 -39.17
C GLN A 791 -4.84 8.11 -38.19
N PHE A 792 -4.40 8.21 -36.94
CA PHE A 792 -4.73 7.20 -35.93
C PHE A 792 -6.24 7.09 -35.70
N ALA A 793 -6.95 8.23 -35.62
CA ALA A 793 -8.41 8.23 -35.50
C ALA A 793 -9.11 7.55 -36.69
N LEU A 794 -8.62 7.80 -37.91
CA LEU A 794 -9.10 7.11 -39.12
C LEU A 794 -8.78 5.61 -39.11
N LEU A 795 -7.58 5.24 -38.65
CA LEU A 795 -7.15 3.83 -38.57
C LEU A 795 -8.07 3.01 -37.66
N VAL A 796 -8.38 3.49 -36.46
CA VAL A 796 -9.20 2.75 -35.49
C VAL A 796 -10.70 2.75 -35.84
N SER A 797 -11.18 3.68 -36.66
CA SER A 797 -12.59 3.77 -37.04
C SER A 797 -12.92 3.14 -38.40
N GLU A 798 -12.05 3.30 -39.40
CA GLU A 798 -12.29 2.90 -40.79
C GLU A 798 -11.30 1.84 -41.30
N GLY A 799 -10.22 1.58 -40.57
CA GLY A 799 -9.22 0.56 -40.88
C GLY A 799 -8.10 1.03 -41.83
N PRO A 800 -7.12 0.17 -42.15
CA PRO A 800 -5.90 0.56 -42.87
C PRO A 800 -6.13 1.14 -44.27
N ALA A 801 -7.23 0.77 -44.92
CA ALA A 801 -7.57 1.23 -46.26
C ALA A 801 -7.90 2.73 -46.34
N ALA A 802 -8.30 3.34 -45.22
CA ALA A 802 -8.64 4.77 -45.14
C ALA A 802 -7.40 5.68 -45.14
N LEU A 803 -6.21 5.15 -44.85
CA LEU A 803 -4.98 5.93 -44.68
C LEU A 803 -4.26 6.33 -45.99
N GLY A 804 -4.78 5.97 -47.16
CA GLY A 804 -4.13 6.22 -48.45
C GLY A 804 -2.80 5.48 -48.64
N GLU A 805 -2.19 5.60 -49.83
CA GLU A 805 -0.84 5.08 -50.10
C GLU A 805 0.22 5.94 -49.40
N PRO A 806 1.34 5.35 -48.91
CA PRO A 806 2.39 6.11 -48.24
C PRO A 806 2.97 7.19 -49.17
N GLU A 807 2.97 8.44 -48.72
CA GLU A 807 3.63 9.54 -49.44
C GLU A 807 5.13 9.23 -49.59
N ALA A 808 5.61 9.23 -50.84
CA ALA A 808 7.03 9.13 -51.13
C ALA A 808 7.75 10.40 -50.64
N PRO A 809 8.96 10.30 -50.07
CA PRO A 809 9.67 11.46 -49.54
C PRO A 809 9.94 12.47 -50.66
N ALA A 810 9.58 13.73 -50.41
CA ALA A 810 9.80 14.85 -51.33
C ALA A 810 11.32 15.00 -51.62
N ALA A 811 11.67 15.02 -52.90
CA ALA A 811 13.03 15.28 -53.35
C ALA A 811 13.34 16.77 -53.20
N ASP A 812 14.42 17.09 -52.47
CA ASP A 812 14.97 18.42 -52.25
C ASP A 812 15.11 19.24 -53.55
N GLU A 813 14.48 20.41 -53.58
CA GLU A 813 14.86 21.51 -54.48
C GLU A 813 16.17 22.13 -53.97
N ALA A 814 17.27 21.76 -54.61
CA ALA A 814 18.57 22.38 -54.41
C ALA A 814 18.58 23.81 -55.01
N GLU A 815 18.58 24.83 -54.15
CA GLU A 815 18.97 26.19 -54.52
C GLU A 815 20.45 26.21 -54.98
N GLY A 816 20.64 26.59 -56.24
CA GLY A 816 21.93 26.67 -56.91
C GLY A 816 22.77 27.85 -56.41
N ALA A 817 24.05 27.56 -56.18
CA ALA A 817 25.10 28.54 -55.98
C ALA A 817 25.44 29.26 -57.29
N GLU A 818 25.38 30.60 -57.29
CA GLU A 818 25.90 31.46 -58.35
C GLU A 818 27.43 31.54 -58.30
N SER A 819 28.08 31.26 -59.43
CA SER A 819 29.30 31.95 -59.86
C SER A 819 29.54 31.76 -61.36
N ALA A 820 29.57 32.86 -62.13
CA ALA A 820 30.64 33.21 -63.07
C ALA A 820 30.22 34.30 -64.07
N ASP A 821 30.94 35.43 -64.01
CA ASP A 821 31.51 36.21 -65.12
C ASP A 821 30.80 36.25 -66.48
N GLU A 822 30.39 37.47 -66.87
CA GLU A 822 30.38 37.88 -68.28
C GLU A 822 31.06 39.25 -68.47
N VAL A 823 32.03 39.23 -69.39
CA VAL A 823 32.80 40.36 -69.95
C VAL A 823 31.95 41.10 -70.98
N PRO A 824 31.91 42.44 -71.03
CA PRO A 824 31.35 43.15 -72.18
C PRO A 824 32.43 43.52 -73.20
N THR A 825 32.19 43.11 -74.45
CA THR A 825 32.77 43.72 -75.65
C THR A 825 31.98 44.97 -76.04
N ASP A 826 32.76 46.03 -76.33
CA ASP A 826 32.44 47.35 -76.90
C ASP A 826 31.71 48.40 -76.05
#